data_AF-A0A427TAD8-F1
#
_entry.id   AF-A0A427TAD8-F1
#
_cell.length_a   1.000
_cell.length_b   1.000
_cell.length_c   1.000
_cell.angle_alpha   90.00
_cell.angle_beta   90.00
_cell.angle_gamma   90.00
#
_symmetry.space_group_name_H-M   'P 1'
#
loop_
_entity.id
_entity.type
_entity.pdbx_description
1 polymer ?
#
loop_
_entity_poly.entity_id
_entity_poly.type
_entity_poly.pdbx_seq_one_letter_code
_entity_poly.pdbx_strand_id
1 'polypeptide(L)'
;MTAEPWPQEIRLAVTMVGGASLAIWMGGVATETSRLLRESHGTAEPGRYRKLLDVLRATVSLDVLTGTSAGGINAACLGLAEAFGSSPEVLRDTWITTGSLENLIRDAREQAPRSVLDGDRVLLGDLEKVLCEITAKGARPVEEPDVTVLLTGTMIDGETTRFDDALGNLVRDTEHRMLFRFCGPLWTNGVEAPLALAARSTASFPGAFELSRMPIGTGGTDRLHPDMTAYTELTRSHWLTDGGVLLNKPLRPALREIFERPSHADVRRLLLYVVPTGEKVVEAVECDPADPPLLSNAMAKVVNTVMSQSISAELDELTRHNDAVLRARDTRVSLAALGLRGGPESLVDQRIATAYLERRTAEDAAELVRVAARRYALSEADTPDREWASGMSRQLRTIAVAGLSSGVPAGPPAGSLAVADLVGYRTTALDDAVATGLQLVNAGFRLRPDAAAVRALNDARAQLHAARSTASRGVRLGQWVAAHAEPGASSTLEVWIRELAEEWAGLGRSAAVAEAWPKVVAGLRAAAPTLRALAAAGDEAGTVTTLLDWLALAPDAVDDVVQARLVALHVATRGLLAQAPSVDQRVDLVQVSADSRTLLDMTRSRAEDKLTGLQANYFGAFYKASWRASDWMWGRVDGAGWLVQCLLDPVRLETLRDVLGRDRFRDELIAAFGSDWRPPDERDRCTPAEAAQLRDQLTAELAFLGLDADLKPVEFGTERPVGLPVTAMVLARARQAEIAAEELPVVTLTSRHDADDRRDIGEALAKERPPADVGGAQARFQACRVSAERLAGEQGTARLTRTLVSLGAATVNAGTVAFRLPGGWPRTVAGILRTVARSTAKVSQGASRLGTAGSLAAGVLALLAGLVLGGNGGAVLQWIGLPVLAGAVVYLATALLTMGHFARKLFAALGVLVVAALLLAAFLPPLAQPFFGWLGSVVAGWRRGDGAVWWLAVSGLLVLPAVVMPVSAIARGVRNRKRAKA
;
A
#
# COMPACT_ATOMS: atom_id res chain seq x y z
N MET A 1 1.91 -9.68 -48.84
CA MET A 1 2.43 -9.18 -47.56
C MET A 1 1.24 -8.66 -46.75
N THR A 2 1.03 -9.19 -45.54
CA THR A 2 -0.07 -8.77 -44.66
C THR A 2 0.24 -7.45 -43.97
N ALA A 3 -0.78 -6.76 -43.44
CA ALA A 3 -0.54 -5.70 -42.46
C ALA A 3 -0.03 -6.30 -41.14
N GLU A 4 0.76 -5.52 -40.41
CA GLU A 4 1.06 -5.78 -39.00
C GLU A 4 0.22 -4.84 -38.12
N PRO A 5 -0.36 -5.31 -37.01
CA PRO A 5 -1.13 -4.46 -36.11
C PRO A 5 -0.24 -3.47 -35.35
N TRP A 6 -0.77 -2.28 -35.07
CA TRP A 6 -0.06 -1.27 -34.29
C TRP A 6 0.21 -1.73 -32.85
N PRO A 7 1.42 -1.56 -32.29
CA PRO A 7 1.71 -1.89 -30.90
C PRO A 7 0.87 -1.06 -29.92
N GLN A 8 0.22 -1.72 -28.96
CA GLN A 8 -0.46 -1.05 -27.85
C GLN A 8 0.46 -1.05 -26.61
N GLU A 9 0.53 0.08 -25.91
CA GLU A 9 1.19 0.16 -24.61
C GLU A 9 0.13 0.07 -23.49
N ILE A 10 0.25 -0.92 -22.62
CA ILE A 10 -0.62 -1.10 -21.46
C ILE A 10 0.11 -0.50 -20.25
N ARG A 11 -0.26 0.73 -19.89
CA ARG A 11 0.36 1.43 -18.75
C ARG A 11 -0.36 1.09 -17.46
N LEU A 12 0.37 0.49 -16.52
CA LEU A 12 -0.13 0.17 -15.19
C LEU A 12 0.11 1.34 -14.24
N ALA A 13 -0.87 1.62 -13.40
CA ALA A 13 -0.68 2.33 -12.15
C ALA A 13 -1.17 1.43 -11.01
N VAL A 14 -0.47 1.37 -9.88
CA VAL A 14 -0.71 0.36 -8.83
C VAL A 14 -0.80 1.03 -7.47
N THR A 15 -1.95 0.92 -6.80
CA THR A 15 -2.20 1.45 -5.46
C THR A 15 -2.25 0.31 -4.44
N MET A 16 -1.32 0.29 -3.48
CA MET A 16 -1.22 -0.73 -2.42
C MET A 16 -1.66 -0.16 -1.07
N VAL A 17 -2.75 -0.69 -0.50
CA VAL A 17 -3.33 -0.18 0.76
C VAL A 17 -2.51 -0.56 2.00
N GLY A 18 -2.73 0.15 3.10
CA GLY A 18 -2.14 -0.22 4.39
C GLY A 18 -2.79 -1.43 5.06
N GLY A 19 -1.98 -2.19 5.79
CA GLY A 19 -2.38 -3.39 6.54
C GLY A 19 -1.21 -4.36 6.70
N ALA A 20 -0.81 -4.65 7.93
CA ALA A 20 0.51 -5.22 8.20
C ALA A 20 0.76 -6.58 7.53
N SER A 21 -0.06 -7.60 7.76
CA SER A 21 0.16 -8.95 7.19
C SER A 21 -0.18 -9.03 5.71
N LEU A 22 -1.06 -8.12 5.27
CA LEU A 22 -1.56 -8.04 3.90
C LEU A 22 -0.40 -7.72 2.93
N ALA A 23 0.62 -7.01 3.42
CA ALA A 23 1.83 -6.69 2.69
C ALA A 23 2.62 -7.91 2.20
N ILE A 24 2.52 -9.07 2.84
CA ILE A 24 3.24 -10.28 2.39
C ILE A 24 2.60 -10.83 1.10
N TRP A 25 1.27 -10.85 1.04
CA TRP A 25 0.52 -11.16 -0.17
C TRP A 25 0.72 -10.09 -1.26
N MET A 26 0.71 -8.80 -0.89
CA MET A 26 1.01 -7.70 -1.82
C MET A 26 2.44 -7.79 -2.40
N GLY A 27 3.42 -8.27 -1.63
CA GLY A 27 4.79 -8.51 -2.12
C GLY A 27 4.84 -9.61 -3.18
N GLY A 28 4.00 -10.64 -3.05
CA GLY A 28 3.79 -11.63 -4.10
C GLY A 28 3.18 -11.03 -5.37
N VAL A 29 2.12 -10.21 -5.24
CA VAL A 29 1.51 -9.48 -6.36
C VAL A 29 2.52 -8.55 -7.04
N ALA A 30 3.34 -7.83 -6.25
CA ALA A 30 4.39 -6.94 -6.75
C ALA A 30 5.49 -7.69 -7.52
N THR A 31 5.93 -8.84 -7.01
CA THR A 31 6.96 -9.68 -7.66
C THR A 31 6.46 -10.25 -8.98
N GLU A 32 5.21 -10.71 -9.03
CA GLU A 32 4.64 -11.22 -10.27
C GLU A 32 4.29 -10.10 -11.27
N THR A 33 4.05 -8.87 -10.79
CA THR A 33 3.97 -7.65 -11.63
C THR A 33 5.33 -7.29 -12.23
N SER A 34 6.42 -7.37 -11.45
CA SER A 34 7.80 -7.25 -11.97
C SER A 34 8.12 -8.34 -13.00
N ARG A 35 7.65 -9.58 -12.81
CA ARG A 35 7.80 -10.66 -13.81
C ARG A 35 7.13 -10.31 -15.15
N LEU A 36 5.92 -9.74 -15.13
CA LEU A 36 5.24 -9.25 -16.34
C LEU A 36 6.03 -8.13 -17.03
N LEU A 37 6.47 -7.11 -16.28
CA LEU A 37 7.22 -5.97 -16.82
C LEU A 37 8.54 -6.42 -17.46
N ARG A 38 9.27 -7.34 -16.82
CA ARG A 38 10.52 -7.88 -17.37
C ARG A 38 10.32 -8.75 -18.61
N GLU A 39 9.22 -9.50 -18.71
CA GLU A 39 8.85 -10.22 -19.95
C GLU A 39 8.40 -9.28 -21.09
N SER A 40 7.77 -8.14 -20.75
CA SER A 40 7.47 -7.06 -21.70
C SER A 40 8.76 -6.44 -22.25
N HIS A 41 9.65 -5.99 -21.36
CA HIS A 41 10.91 -5.31 -21.68
C HIS A 41 11.99 -6.23 -22.28
N GLY A 42 11.81 -7.56 -22.22
CA GLY A 42 12.79 -8.53 -22.69
C GLY A 42 13.98 -8.73 -21.75
N THR A 43 13.88 -8.30 -20.48
CA THR A 43 14.93 -8.41 -19.45
C THR A 43 14.77 -9.68 -18.58
N ALA A 44 13.97 -10.63 -19.04
CA ALA A 44 13.83 -11.98 -18.49
C ALA A 44 13.54 -12.98 -19.63
N GLU A 45 13.86 -14.26 -19.40
CA GLU A 45 13.57 -15.35 -20.34
C GLU A 45 12.08 -15.37 -20.75
N PRO A 46 11.76 -15.43 -22.07
CA PRO A 46 10.40 -15.43 -22.60
C PRO A 46 9.47 -16.46 -21.93
N GLY A 47 8.49 -15.97 -21.18
CA GLY A 47 7.51 -16.80 -20.48
C GLY A 47 6.10 -16.68 -21.07
N ARG A 48 5.09 -16.95 -20.23
CA ARG A 48 3.68 -16.95 -20.66
C ARG A 48 3.09 -15.55 -20.77
N TYR A 49 3.65 -14.54 -20.09
CA TYR A 49 3.24 -13.15 -20.37
C TYR A 49 3.78 -12.72 -21.72
N ARG A 50 5.03 -13.07 -22.06
CA ARG A 50 5.62 -12.77 -23.38
C ARG A 50 4.76 -13.32 -24.52
N LYS A 51 4.37 -14.61 -24.46
CA LYS A 51 3.41 -15.22 -25.41
C LYS A 51 2.13 -14.38 -25.59
N LEU A 52 1.52 -13.93 -24.48
CA LEU A 52 0.28 -13.17 -24.50
C LEU A 52 0.46 -11.73 -25.04
N LEU A 53 1.57 -11.09 -24.69
CA LEU A 53 1.94 -9.77 -25.20
C LEU A 53 2.25 -9.80 -26.70
N ASP A 54 2.92 -10.85 -27.19
CA ASP A 54 3.15 -11.06 -28.61
C ASP A 54 1.84 -11.28 -29.38
N VAL A 55 0.91 -12.10 -28.86
CA VAL A 55 -0.44 -12.25 -29.45
C VAL A 55 -1.20 -10.93 -29.48
N LEU A 56 -1.20 -10.18 -28.38
CA LEU A 56 -1.86 -8.87 -28.27
C LEU A 56 -1.15 -7.76 -29.06
N ARG A 57 0.05 -8.02 -29.59
CA ARG A 57 1.00 -7.04 -30.14
C ARG A 57 1.12 -5.85 -29.18
N ALA A 58 1.48 -6.12 -27.92
CA ALA A 58 1.43 -5.14 -26.84
C ALA A 58 2.69 -5.15 -25.96
N THR A 59 2.95 -4.03 -25.30
CA THR A 59 3.94 -3.89 -24.23
C THR A 59 3.25 -3.46 -22.94
N VAL A 60 3.95 -3.60 -21.80
CA VAL A 60 3.51 -3.16 -20.48
C VAL A 60 4.59 -2.27 -19.87
N SER A 61 4.16 -1.17 -19.25
CA SER A 61 5.02 -0.24 -18.50
C SER A 61 4.31 0.19 -17.20
N LEU A 62 5.08 0.74 -16.25
CA LEU A 62 4.59 1.08 -14.90
C LEU A 62 4.67 2.60 -14.66
N ASP A 63 3.59 3.32 -14.96
CA ASP A 63 3.49 4.78 -14.80
C ASP A 63 3.62 5.21 -13.33
N VAL A 64 2.84 4.61 -12.44
CA VAL A 64 2.70 5.08 -11.04
C VAL A 64 2.56 3.92 -10.06
N LEU A 65 3.25 4.02 -8.94
CA LEU A 65 3.07 3.23 -7.73
C LEU A 65 2.64 4.16 -6.60
N THR A 66 1.54 3.85 -5.91
CA THR A 66 1.19 4.53 -4.66
C THR A 66 1.03 3.52 -3.53
N GLY A 67 1.51 3.86 -2.34
CA GLY A 67 1.50 2.91 -1.23
C GLY A 67 1.40 3.56 0.14
N THR A 68 0.73 2.84 1.04
CA THR A 68 0.56 3.22 2.44
C THR A 68 0.99 2.09 3.37
N SER A 69 1.60 2.42 4.50
CA SER A 69 2.02 1.46 5.51
C SER A 69 2.89 0.36 4.90
N ALA A 70 2.70 -0.89 5.33
CA ALA A 70 3.41 -2.03 4.76
C ALA A 70 3.10 -2.28 3.25
N GLY A 71 2.02 -1.71 2.68
CA GLY A 71 1.82 -1.63 1.23
C GLY A 71 2.82 -0.69 0.55
N GLY A 72 3.21 0.39 1.23
CA GLY A 72 4.26 1.31 0.81
C GLY A 72 5.65 0.68 0.72
N ILE A 73 5.96 -0.32 1.55
CA ILE A 73 7.22 -1.10 1.44
C ILE A 73 7.28 -1.83 0.10
N ASN A 74 6.19 -2.49 -0.31
CA ASN A 74 6.14 -3.20 -1.58
C ASN A 74 6.16 -2.24 -2.78
N ALA A 75 5.46 -1.10 -2.68
CA ALA A 75 5.49 -0.04 -3.71
C ALA A 75 6.91 0.54 -3.88
N ALA A 76 7.64 0.79 -2.78
CA ALA A 76 9.03 1.23 -2.81
C ALA A 76 9.94 0.20 -3.53
N CYS A 77 9.86 -1.07 -3.15
CA CYS A 77 10.71 -2.13 -3.70
C CYS A 77 10.42 -2.40 -5.19
N LEU A 78 9.14 -2.40 -5.60
CA LEU A 78 8.76 -2.59 -7.01
C LEU A 78 9.20 -1.41 -7.87
N GLY A 79 9.04 -0.17 -7.39
CA GLY A 79 9.46 1.02 -8.13
C GLY A 79 10.98 1.14 -8.26
N LEU A 80 11.73 0.79 -7.21
CA LEU A 80 13.18 0.70 -7.28
C LEU A 80 13.64 -0.42 -8.23
N ALA A 81 12.97 -1.57 -8.22
CA ALA A 81 13.26 -2.66 -9.14
C ALA A 81 13.02 -2.26 -10.61
N GLU A 82 11.90 -1.62 -10.93
CA GLU A 82 11.64 -1.09 -12.28
C GLU A 82 12.67 -0.03 -12.68
N ALA A 83 12.95 0.95 -11.80
CA ALA A 83 13.88 2.04 -12.07
C ALA A 83 15.34 1.60 -12.29
N PHE A 84 15.73 0.42 -11.80
CA PHE A 84 17.07 -0.18 -11.99
C PHE A 84 17.06 -1.46 -12.86
N GLY A 85 15.94 -1.79 -13.53
CA GLY A 85 15.83 -2.97 -14.41
C GLY A 85 16.01 -4.32 -13.69
N SER A 86 15.75 -4.35 -12.38
CA SER A 86 16.04 -5.43 -11.45
C SER A 86 14.77 -6.19 -11.01
N SER A 87 14.79 -6.90 -9.88
CA SER A 87 13.66 -7.70 -9.36
C SER A 87 13.48 -7.51 -7.86
N PRO A 88 12.23 -7.35 -7.36
CA PRO A 88 11.95 -7.25 -5.92
C PRO A 88 11.86 -8.62 -5.22
N GLU A 89 12.21 -9.73 -5.88
CA GLU A 89 12.03 -11.11 -5.35
C GLU A 89 12.69 -11.35 -3.97
N VAL A 90 13.76 -10.61 -3.66
CA VAL A 90 14.40 -10.57 -2.32
C VAL A 90 13.40 -10.33 -1.18
N LEU A 91 12.28 -9.65 -1.45
CA LEU A 91 11.19 -9.46 -0.50
C LEU A 91 10.63 -10.78 0.06
N ARG A 92 10.62 -11.88 -0.70
CA ARG A 92 10.13 -13.19 -0.21
C ARG A 92 10.85 -13.59 1.07
N ASP A 93 12.17 -13.68 0.94
CA ASP A 93 13.05 -14.20 1.98
C ASP A 93 13.17 -13.16 3.12
N THR A 94 13.09 -11.86 2.81
CA THR A 94 12.94 -10.76 3.79
C THR A 94 11.67 -10.88 4.63
N TRP A 95 10.51 -11.07 3.99
CA TRP A 95 9.23 -11.26 4.69
C TRP A 95 9.27 -12.53 5.54
N ILE A 96 9.86 -13.62 5.06
CA ILE A 96 10.00 -14.85 5.86
C ILE A 96 10.93 -14.63 7.07
N THR A 97 12.01 -13.87 6.94
CA THR A 97 13.03 -13.66 8.00
C THR A 97 12.79 -12.42 8.88
N THR A 98 13.07 -11.22 8.39
CA THR A 98 12.85 -9.94 9.11
C THR A 98 11.38 -9.72 9.46
N GLY A 99 10.45 -10.16 8.61
CA GLY A 99 9.00 -10.12 8.86
C GLY A 99 8.48 -11.07 9.97
N SER A 100 9.28 -11.36 10.99
CA SER A 100 8.90 -12.16 12.16
C SER A 100 8.54 -11.24 13.34
N LEU A 101 7.40 -11.48 13.99
CA LEU A 101 7.02 -10.71 15.19
C LEU A 101 8.05 -10.87 16.32
N GLU A 102 8.71 -12.02 16.43
CA GLU A 102 9.75 -12.26 17.43
C GLU A 102 11.06 -11.49 17.17
N ASN A 103 11.29 -11.04 15.93
CA ASN A 103 12.45 -10.21 15.56
C ASN A 103 12.16 -8.71 15.72
N LEU A 104 10.89 -8.31 15.52
CA LEU A 104 10.45 -6.92 15.62
C LEU A 104 10.21 -6.45 17.06
N ILE A 105 9.81 -7.34 17.99
CA ILE A 105 9.57 -6.99 19.40
C ILE A 105 10.86 -6.50 20.09
N ARG A 106 10.78 -5.35 20.76
CA ARG A 106 11.89 -4.79 21.58
C ARG A 106 12.23 -5.66 22.79
N ASP A 107 13.49 -5.57 23.24
CA ASP A 107 13.94 -6.24 24.47
C ASP A 107 13.19 -5.68 25.70
N ALA A 108 12.52 -6.56 26.45
CA ALA A 108 11.84 -6.25 27.70
C ALA A 108 12.77 -5.77 28.84
N ARG A 109 14.09 -5.67 28.59
CA ARG A 109 15.09 -5.03 29.46
C ARG A 109 15.33 -3.55 29.14
N GLU A 110 14.84 -3.04 28.01
CA GLU A 110 14.91 -1.61 27.69
C GLU A 110 14.15 -0.80 28.77
N GLN A 111 14.79 0.22 29.34
CA GLN A 111 14.27 0.93 30.52
C GLN A 111 13.14 1.93 30.19
N ALA A 112 13.10 2.41 28.94
CA ALA A 112 12.10 3.35 28.43
C ALA A 112 11.91 3.16 26.90
N PRO A 113 11.42 1.99 26.45
CA PRO A 113 11.18 1.73 25.04
C PRO A 113 10.11 2.68 24.50
N ARG A 114 10.36 3.28 23.33
CA ARG A 114 9.46 4.26 22.70
C ARG A 114 8.19 3.67 22.09
N SER A 115 8.12 2.33 22.03
CA SER A 115 7.22 1.55 21.18
C SER A 115 7.27 0.07 21.60
N VAL A 116 6.49 -0.79 20.97
CA VAL A 116 6.49 -2.25 21.22
C VAL A 116 7.43 -2.97 20.25
N LEU A 117 7.48 -2.49 19.01
CA LEU A 117 8.28 -2.97 17.90
C LEU A 117 9.37 -1.96 17.54
N ASP A 118 10.50 -2.44 17.02
CA ASP A 118 11.69 -1.64 16.75
C ASP A 118 11.77 -1.20 15.28
N GLY A 119 11.33 0.03 14.99
CA GLY A 119 11.27 0.55 13.62
C GLY A 119 12.62 1.10 13.14
N ASP A 120 13.30 1.91 13.95
CA ASP A 120 14.60 2.53 13.60
C ASP A 120 15.72 1.49 13.41
N ARG A 121 15.88 0.56 14.36
CA ARG A 121 17.07 -0.31 14.41
C ARG A 121 16.90 -1.61 13.61
N VAL A 122 15.68 -2.13 13.52
CA VAL A 122 15.39 -3.36 12.78
C VAL A 122 14.74 -3.04 11.44
N LEU A 123 13.53 -2.49 11.40
CA LEU A 123 12.79 -2.33 10.15
C LEU A 123 13.51 -1.43 9.12
N LEU A 124 13.90 -0.21 9.52
CA LEU A 124 14.60 0.73 8.63
C LEU A 124 15.98 0.20 8.22
N GLY A 125 16.75 -0.33 9.17
CA GLY A 125 18.09 -0.88 8.93
C GLY A 125 18.12 -2.16 8.10
N ASP A 126 17.03 -2.93 8.05
CA ASP A 126 16.88 -4.08 7.14
C ASP A 126 16.31 -3.66 5.78
N LEU A 127 15.35 -2.71 5.72
CA LEU A 127 14.85 -2.14 4.47
C LEU A 127 15.98 -1.50 3.66
N GLU A 128 16.88 -0.75 4.30
CA GLU A 128 18.07 -0.16 3.68
C GLU A 128 18.93 -1.21 2.95
N LYS A 129 19.14 -2.39 3.56
CA LYS A 129 19.90 -3.49 2.95
C LYS A 129 19.17 -4.08 1.76
N VAL A 130 17.86 -4.34 1.91
CA VAL A 130 17.03 -4.99 0.89
C VAL A 130 16.91 -4.10 -0.36
N LEU A 131 16.80 -2.79 -0.20
CA LEU A 131 16.83 -1.86 -1.34
C LEU A 131 18.22 -1.85 -2.02
N CYS A 132 19.32 -1.88 -1.25
CA CYS A 132 20.69 -2.02 -1.80
C CYS A 132 20.97 -3.39 -2.46
N GLU A 133 20.20 -4.43 -2.12
CA GLU A 133 20.24 -5.73 -2.80
C GLU A 133 19.47 -5.68 -4.13
N ILE A 134 18.35 -4.95 -4.20
CA ILE A 134 17.63 -4.67 -5.47
C ILE A 134 18.52 -3.89 -6.44
N THR A 135 19.27 -2.89 -5.99
CA THR A 135 20.23 -2.12 -6.83
C THR A 135 21.58 -2.80 -7.03
N ALA A 136 21.72 -4.05 -6.58
CA ALA A 136 22.87 -4.93 -6.81
C ALA A 136 24.26 -4.29 -6.55
N LYS A 137 24.36 -3.44 -5.51
CA LYS A 137 25.57 -2.69 -5.14
C LYS A 137 26.19 -1.87 -6.28
N GLY A 138 25.40 -0.96 -6.83
CA GLY A 138 25.89 0.08 -7.76
C GLY A 138 25.65 -0.24 -9.24
N ALA A 139 24.63 -1.05 -9.54
CA ALA A 139 23.95 -0.91 -10.82
C ALA A 139 23.52 0.56 -11.01
N ARG A 140 23.46 1.01 -12.26
CA ARG A 140 22.88 2.33 -12.57
C ARG A 140 21.36 2.19 -12.73
N PRO A 141 20.59 3.25 -12.49
CA PRO A 141 19.22 3.31 -12.97
C PRO A 141 19.18 3.11 -14.49
N VAL A 142 18.01 2.71 -15.00
CA VAL A 142 17.69 2.76 -16.42
C VAL A 142 17.82 4.22 -16.92
N GLU A 143 18.12 4.42 -18.19
CA GLU A 143 18.14 5.77 -18.78
C GLU A 143 16.71 6.32 -18.82
N GLU A 144 16.49 7.46 -18.14
CA GLU A 144 15.19 8.13 -17.94
C GLU A 144 14.03 7.23 -17.41
N PRO A 145 14.05 6.77 -16.13
CA PRO A 145 13.01 5.87 -15.63
C PRO A 145 11.64 6.55 -15.47
N ASP A 146 10.69 6.20 -16.33
CA ASP A 146 9.31 6.74 -16.38
C ASP A 146 8.38 6.23 -15.25
N VAL A 147 8.93 5.75 -14.12
CA VAL A 147 8.14 5.28 -12.96
C VAL A 147 8.10 6.32 -11.84
N THR A 148 6.89 6.63 -11.35
CA THR A 148 6.68 7.45 -10.14
C THR A 148 6.30 6.58 -8.94
N VAL A 149 7.00 6.68 -7.80
CA VAL A 149 6.55 6.11 -6.51
C VAL A 149 6.08 7.24 -5.59
N LEU A 150 4.87 7.12 -5.06
CA LEU A 150 4.33 7.98 -3.99
C LEU A 150 4.06 7.19 -2.71
N LEU A 151 4.60 7.64 -1.58
CA LEU A 151 4.39 6.99 -0.27
C LEU A 151 3.72 7.97 0.71
N THR A 152 2.66 7.55 1.39
CA THR A 152 1.87 8.43 2.28
C THR A 152 2.47 8.54 3.69
N GLY A 153 2.46 9.71 4.30
CA GLY A 153 2.80 9.88 5.72
C GLY A 153 1.79 10.75 6.47
N THR A 154 1.76 10.62 7.80
CA THR A 154 0.95 11.45 8.70
C THR A 154 1.85 12.24 9.63
N MET A 155 1.88 13.57 9.48
CA MET A 155 2.61 14.49 10.37
C MET A 155 1.88 14.66 11.70
N ILE A 156 2.61 14.56 12.82
CA ILE A 156 2.03 14.76 14.15
C ILE A 156 1.75 16.24 14.46
N ASP A 157 2.62 17.14 13.99
CA ASP A 157 2.55 18.58 14.21
C ASP A 157 1.92 19.36 13.04
N GLY A 158 2.07 18.86 11.81
CA GLY A 158 1.43 19.39 10.59
C GLY A 158 2.00 20.72 10.07
N GLU A 159 1.52 21.14 8.90
CA GLU A 159 1.88 22.42 8.27
C GLU A 159 0.64 23.29 8.04
N THR A 160 0.66 24.53 8.53
CA THR A 160 -0.44 25.48 8.34
C THR A 160 -0.30 26.21 7.00
N THR A 161 -1.19 25.86 6.07
CA THR A 161 -1.39 26.58 4.82
C THR A 161 -2.27 27.82 5.02
N ARG A 162 -2.18 28.78 4.10
CA ARG A 162 -2.95 30.03 4.10
C ARG A 162 -3.56 30.25 2.73
N PHE A 163 -4.84 30.62 2.69
CA PHE A 163 -5.54 31.03 1.47
C PHE A 163 -6.70 31.96 1.80
N ASP A 164 -7.08 32.81 0.85
CA ASP A 164 -8.26 33.67 1.00
C ASP A 164 -9.52 32.92 0.56
N ASP A 165 -10.63 33.10 1.27
CA ASP A 165 -11.95 32.67 0.78
C ASP A 165 -12.50 33.63 -0.30
N ALA A 166 -13.70 33.34 -0.82
CA ALA A 166 -14.35 34.17 -1.85
C ALA A 166 -14.64 35.62 -1.39
N LEU A 167 -14.75 35.85 -0.08
CA LEU A 167 -14.99 37.16 0.54
C LEU A 167 -13.67 37.89 0.90
N GLY A 168 -12.53 37.21 0.82
CA GLY A 168 -11.22 37.73 1.20
C GLY A 168 -10.81 37.44 2.64
N ASN A 169 -11.54 36.59 3.38
CA ASN A 169 -11.13 36.18 4.72
C ASN A 169 -9.93 35.24 4.64
N LEU A 170 -8.91 35.46 5.49
CA LEU A 170 -7.79 34.53 5.63
C LEU A 170 -8.25 33.22 6.29
N VAL A 171 -8.34 32.16 5.49
CA VAL A 171 -8.47 30.79 5.98
C VAL A 171 -7.08 30.25 6.31
N ARG A 172 -6.96 29.65 7.50
CA ARG A 172 -5.78 28.92 7.95
C ARG A 172 -6.19 27.47 8.13
N ASP A 173 -5.58 26.58 7.36
CA ASP A 173 -5.84 25.15 7.44
C ASP A 173 -4.53 24.40 7.70
N THR A 174 -4.53 23.45 8.63
CA THR A 174 -3.34 22.70 9.01
C THR A 174 -3.42 21.31 8.39
N GLU A 175 -2.62 21.12 7.34
CA GLU A 175 -2.50 19.82 6.69
C GLU A 175 -1.61 18.90 7.55
N HIS A 176 -2.05 17.67 7.72
CA HIS A 176 -1.33 16.61 8.43
C HIS A 176 -0.97 15.43 7.51
N ARG A 177 -1.57 15.34 6.32
CA ARG A 177 -1.21 14.36 5.29
C ARG A 177 0.02 14.84 4.53
N MET A 178 0.96 13.95 4.26
CA MET A 178 2.08 14.22 3.38
C MET A 178 2.30 13.08 2.37
N LEU A 179 3.03 13.40 1.31
CA LEU A 179 3.48 12.44 0.31
C LEU A 179 5.00 12.58 0.16
N PHE A 180 5.69 11.44 0.19
CA PHE A 180 6.99 11.28 -0.45
C PHE A 180 6.79 11.02 -1.94
N ARG A 181 7.69 11.50 -2.79
CA ARG A 181 7.69 11.37 -4.25
C ARG A 181 9.09 10.97 -4.74
N PHE A 182 9.16 9.89 -5.49
CA PHE A 182 10.35 9.45 -6.22
C PHE A 182 9.98 9.27 -7.70
N CYS A 183 10.75 9.85 -8.61
CA CYS A 183 10.46 9.84 -10.06
C CYS A 183 11.66 10.32 -10.87
N GLY A 184 11.84 9.82 -12.10
CA GLY A 184 12.79 10.29 -13.11
C GLY A 184 14.15 10.77 -12.52
N PRO A 185 14.43 12.09 -12.49
CA PRO A 185 15.69 12.65 -11.98
C PRO A 185 16.11 12.26 -10.55
N LEU A 186 15.18 11.77 -9.73
CA LEU A 186 15.45 11.35 -8.34
C LEU A 186 15.93 9.88 -8.25
N TRP A 187 15.74 9.08 -9.30
CA TRP A 187 16.26 7.71 -9.36
C TRP A 187 17.78 7.75 -9.59
N THR A 188 18.53 7.76 -8.49
CA THR A 188 19.98 7.97 -8.46
C THR A 188 20.65 6.97 -7.53
N ASN A 189 21.94 6.69 -7.74
CA ASN A 189 22.72 5.84 -6.84
C ASN A 189 22.80 6.50 -5.45
N GLY A 190 22.20 5.91 -4.43
CA GLY A 190 22.02 6.50 -3.10
C GLY A 190 20.55 6.81 -2.73
N VAL A 191 19.61 6.67 -3.67
CA VAL A 191 18.15 6.81 -3.42
C VAL A 191 17.62 5.77 -2.43
N GLU A 192 18.34 4.65 -2.24
CA GLU A 192 17.98 3.54 -1.36
C GLU A 192 17.75 3.98 0.09
N ALA A 193 18.56 4.89 0.64
CA ALA A 193 18.41 5.34 2.03
C ALA A 193 17.21 6.30 2.24
N PRO A 194 17.01 7.35 1.42
CA PRO A 194 15.78 8.14 1.44
C PRO A 194 14.51 7.30 1.20
N LEU A 195 14.56 6.33 0.29
CA LEU A 195 13.44 5.44 0.01
C LEU A 195 13.16 4.47 1.17
N ALA A 196 14.19 3.96 1.84
CA ALA A 196 14.04 3.17 3.07
C ALA A 196 13.40 4.00 4.19
N LEU A 197 13.83 5.26 4.38
CA LEU A 197 13.23 6.15 5.37
C LEU A 197 11.76 6.43 5.05
N ALA A 198 11.42 6.70 3.79
CA ALA A 198 10.03 6.90 3.37
C ALA A 198 9.18 5.63 3.56
N ALA A 199 9.71 4.46 3.18
CA ALA A 199 9.05 3.16 3.32
C ALA A 199 8.84 2.71 4.78
N ARG A 200 9.76 3.03 5.69
CA ARG A 200 9.53 2.88 7.14
C ARG A 200 8.54 3.93 7.65
N SER A 201 8.68 5.20 7.25
CA SER A 201 7.87 6.31 7.79
C SER A 201 6.39 6.12 7.51
N THR A 202 6.05 5.66 6.30
CA THR A 202 4.67 5.31 5.95
C THR A 202 4.10 4.18 6.81
N ALA A 203 4.95 3.31 7.37
CA ALA A 203 4.61 2.12 8.17
C ALA A 203 4.84 2.27 9.70
N SER A 204 5.08 3.48 10.21
CA SER A 204 5.22 3.76 11.65
C SER A 204 3.88 3.69 12.40
N PHE A 205 3.28 2.49 12.47
CA PHE A 205 1.94 2.24 13.00
C PHE A 205 1.81 2.65 14.49
N PRO A 206 0.85 3.53 14.85
CA PRO A 206 0.70 4.08 16.19
C PRO A 206 0.71 3.03 17.32
N GLY A 207 1.70 3.14 18.21
CA GLY A 207 1.80 2.31 19.41
C GLY A 207 2.26 0.87 19.18
N ALA A 208 2.46 0.45 17.92
CA ALA A 208 3.29 -0.70 17.58
C ALA A 208 4.74 -0.23 17.38
N PHE A 209 4.99 0.63 16.39
CA PHE A 209 6.29 1.27 16.14
C PHE A 209 6.37 2.67 16.78
N GLU A 210 7.58 3.22 16.83
CA GLU A 210 7.80 4.63 17.21
C GLU A 210 7.58 5.58 16.03
N LEU A 211 7.42 6.87 16.36
CA LEU A 211 7.33 7.94 15.36
C LEU A 211 8.62 8.00 14.54
N SER A 212 8.48 8.09 13.22
CA SER A 212 9.62 8.26 12.32
C SER A 212 10.06 9.72 12.28
N ARG A 213 11.38 9.94 12.19
CA ARG A 213 11.98 11.27 12.12
C ARG A 213 12.28 11.60 10.66
N MET A 214 11.71 12.67 10.12
CA MET A 214 11.96 13.09 8.74
C MET A 214 12.71 14.43 8.72
N PRO A 215 14.02 14.45 8.42
CA PRO A 215 14.76 15.69 8.22
C PRO A 215 14.41 16.37 6.89
N ILE A 216 14.41 17.70 6.91
CA ILE A 216 14.43 18.58 5.73
C ILE A 216 15.61 19.54 5.91
N GLY A 217 16.43 19.65 4.87
CA GLY A 217 17.74 20.26 4.90
C GLY A 217 18.80 19.40 5.59
N THR A 218 20.05 19.87 5.56
CA THR A 218 21.19 19.23 6.23
C THR A 218 21.13 19.31 7.77
N GLY A 219 20.20 20.12 8.30
CA GLY A 219 20.00 20.34 9.72
C GLY A 219 19.52 19.09 10.47
N GLY A 220 20.44 18.37 11.09
CA GLY A 220 20.12 17.22 11.94
C GLY A 220 19.90 15.90 11.19
N THR A 221 20.41 15.76 9.97
CA THR A 221 20.51 14.46 9.27
C THR A 221 21.42 13.48 10.03
N ASP A 222 21.17 12.17 9.90
CA ASP A 222 22.09 11.12 10.34
C ASP A 222 22.12 9.94 9.35
N ARG A 223 22.88 8.88 9.67
CA ARG A 223 23.07 7.71 8.77
C ARG A 223 21.76 6.98 8.39
N LEU A 224 20.78 6.96 9.28
CA LEU A 224 19.45 6.37 9.04
C LEU A 224 18.44 7.42 8.59
N HIS A 225 18.72 8.70 8.85
CA HIS A 225 17.83 9.82 8.57
C HIS A 225 18.50 10.82 7.60
N PRO A 226 18.53 10.52 6.29
CA PRO A 226 19.02 11.45 5.27
C PRO A 226 18.09 12.66 5.12
N ASP A 227 18.56 13.66 4.37
CA ASP A 227 17.76 14.82 3.96
C ASP A 227 16.66 14.39 2.97
N MET A 228 15.40 14.71 3.30
CA MET A 228 14.24 14.36 2.47
C MET A 228 13.75 15.49 1.55
N THR A 229 14.42 16.65 1.51
CA THR A 229 13.99 17.85 0.76
C THR A 229 13.67 17.57 -0.71
N ALA A 230 14.49 16.75 -1.39
CA ALA A 230 14.30 16.42 -2.80
C ALA A 230 13.07 15.53 -3.08
N TYR A 231 12.47 14.95 -2.04
CA TYR A 231 11.46 13.89 -2.15
C TYR A 231 10.08 14.28 -1.61
N THR A 232 9.83 15.56 -1.24
CA THR A 232 8.52 15.99 -0.73
C THR A 232 8.25 17.49 -0.95
N GLU A 233 6.98 17.91 -0.84
CA GLU A 233 6.57 19.32 -0.81
C GLU A 233 6.69 19.95 0.60
N LEU A 234 7.01 19.15 1.63
CA LEU A 234 7.12 19.63 3.01
C LEU A 234 8.31 20.57 3.21
N THR A 235 8.10 21.49 4.14
CA THR A 235 8.91 22.69 4.26
C THR A 235 9.90 22.61 5.42
N ARG A 236 9.61 21.83 6.47
CA ARG A 236 10.48 21.64 7.64
C ARG A 236 10.63 20.18 8.07
N SER A 237 11.54 19.93 9.01
CA SER A 237 11.69 18.60 9.62
C SER A 237 10.47 18.24 10.48
N HIS A 238 9.95 17.02 10.35
CA HIS A 238 8.73 16.55 11.03
C HIS A 238 8.90 15.22 11.78
N TRP A 239 7.99 14.97 12.72
CA TRP A 239 7.73 13.62 13.25
C TRP A 239 6.52 13.01 12.57
N LEU A 240 6.71 11.83 11.98
CA LEU A 240 5.72 11.12 11.19
C LEU A 240 5.20 9.86 11.90
N THR A 241 3.94 9.54 11.64
CA THR A 241 3.34 8.22 11.89
C THR A 241 2.74 7.67 10.59
N ASP A 242 2.20 6.46 10.66
CA ASP A 242 1.69 5.69 9.53
C ASP A 242 0.74 6.51 8.65
N GLY A 243 0.95 6.45 7.34
CA GLY A 243 0.14 7.20 6.38
C GLY A 243 -1.33 6.82 6.41
N GLY A 244 -1.66 5.60 6.84
CA GLY A 244 -3.01 5.09 6.92
C GLY A 244 -3.89 5.78 7.96
N VAL A 245 -3.29 6.49 8.91
CA VAL A 245 -4.02 7.28 9.92
C VAL A 245 -4.86 8.38 9.25
N LEU A 246 -4.44 8.92 8.10
CA LEU A 246 -5.19 9.93 7.36
C LEU A 246 -5.42 9.59 5.87
N LEU A 247 -4.67 8.66 5.27
CA LEU A 247 -4.79 8.27 3.86
C LEU A 247 -4.38 6.81 3.65
N ASN A 248 -5.25 5.87 4.03
CA ASN A 248 -5.00 4.41 3.94
C ASN A 248 -5.14 3.83 2.52
N LYS A 249 -5.81 4.56 1.63
CA LYS A 249 -6.11 4.14 0.26
C LYS A 249 -5.67 5.23 -0.73
N PRO A 250 -4.40 5.28 -1.15
CA PRO A 250 -3.83 6.40 -1.92
C PRO A 250 -4.19 6.38 -3.42
N LEU A 251 -5.49 6.25 -3.72
CA LEU A 251 -6.05 6.30 -5.08
C LEU A 251 -6.03 7.73 -5.65
N ARG A 252 -6.44 8.76 -4.90
CA ARG A 252 -6.42 10.15 -5.39
C ARG A 252 -5.02 10.64 -5.81
N PRO A 253 -3.93 10.38 -5.06
CA PRO A 253 -2.58 10.65 -5.55
C PRO A 253 -2.27 9.92 -6.87
N ALA A 254 -2.66 8.65 -7.01
CA ALA A 254 -2.46 7.89 -8.24
C ALA A 254 -3.22 8.52 -9.42
N LEU A 255 -4.51 8.82 -9.24
CA LEU A 255 -5.35 9.43 -10.27
C LEU A 255 -4.77 10.74 -10.79
N ARG A 256 -4.31 11.64 -9.91
CA ARG A 256 -3.66 12.90 -10.31
C ARG A 256 -2.40 12.66 -11.14
N GLU A 257 -1.53 11.77 -10.70
CA GLU A 257 -0.33 11.41 -11.47
C GLU A 257 -0.67 10.84 -12.86
N ILE A 258 -1.70 10.00 -12.95
CA ILE A 258 -2.12 9.37 -14.21
C ILE A 258 -2.76 10.40 -15.15
N PHE A 259 -3.60 11.29 -14.63
CA PHE A 259 -4.28 12.33 -15.41
C PHE A 259 -3.31 13.41 -15.94
N GLU A 260 -2.16 13.60 -15.28
CA GLU A 260 -1.10 14.52 -15.72
C GLU A 260 -0.04 13.85 -16.62
N ARG A 261 -0.08 12.51 -16.81
CA ARG A 261 0.92 11.76 -17.60
C ARG A 261 0.55 11.71 -19.10
N PRO A 262 1.38 12.29 -20.01
CA PRO A 262 1.12 12.21 -21.45
C PRO A 262 1.19 10.77 -21.99
N SER A 263 0.85 10.56 -23.27
CA SER A 263 1.17 9.29 -23.96
C SER A 263 1.81 9.50 -25.32
N HIS A 264 2.89 8.73 -25.55
CA HIS A 264 3.66 8.69 -26.80
C HIS A 264 3.35 7.41 -27.62
N ALA A 265 2.27 6.71 -27.26
CA ALA A 265 1.74 5.55 -27.96
C ALA A 265 0.20 5.46 -27.80
N ASP A 266 -0.39 4.48 -28.48
CA ASP A 266 -1.76 4.00 -28.24
C ASP A 266 -1.79 3.33 -26.86
N VAL A 267 -2.28 4.06 -25.85
CA VAL A 267 -2.16 3.70 -24.44
C VAL A 267 -3.50 3.29 -23.85
N ARG A 268 -3.52 2.09 -23.26
CA ARG A 268 -4.59 1.65 -22.34
C ARG A 268 -4.08 1.75 -20.91
N ARG A 269 -4.74 2.56 -20.07
CA ARG A 269 -4.33 2.79 -18.67
C ARG A 269 -5.17 2.00 -17.69
N LEU A 270 -4.50 1.21 -16.85
CA LEU A 270 -5.13 0.38 -15.82
C LEU A 270 -4.67 0.81 -14.42
N LEU A 271 -5.60 1.25 -13.58
CA LEU A 271 -5.35 1.49 -12.16
C LEU A 271 -5.66 0.21 -11.37
N LEU A 272 -4.61 -0.47 -10.92
CA LEU A 272 -4.66 -1.69 -10.12
C LEU A 272 -4.75 -1.34 -8.63
N TYR A 273 -5.95 -1.45 -8.06
CA TYR A 273 -6.22 -1.16 -6.65
C TYR A 273 -6.03 -2.42 -5.79
N VAL A 274 -4.83 -2.60 -5.24
CA VAL A 274 -4.39 -3.79 -4.53
C VAL A 274 -4.87 -3.78 -3.08
N VAL A 275 -5.88 -4.61 -2.80
CA VAL A 275 -6.46 -4.85 -1.47
C VAL A 275 -6.92 -6.31 -1.37
N PRO A 276 -6.31 -7.17 -0.53
CA PRO A 276 -6.51 -8.63 -0.59
C PRO A 276 -7.92 -9.14 -0.27
N THR A 277 -8.81 -8.33 0.29
CA THR A 277 -10.21 -8.70 0.55
C THR A 277 -11.14 -7.72 -0.15
N GLY A 278 -12.23 -8.21 -0.75
CA GLY A 278 -13.45 -7.42 -0.86
C GLY A 278 -13.89 -6.89 0.51
N GLU A 279 -14.55 -5.73 0.55
CA GLU A 279 -15.02 -5.19 1.83
C GLU A 279 -16.13 -6.09 2.39
N LYS A 280 -15.95 -6.55 3.64
CA LYS A 280 -16.96 -7.40 4.30
C LYS A 280 -18.22 -6.58 4.56
N VAL A 281 -19.39 -7.23 4.37
CA VAL A 281 -20.68 -6.68 4.78
C VAL A 281 -20.59 -6.26 6.25
N VAL A 282 -20.92 -5.00 6.53
CA VAL A 282 -20.74 -4.40 7.86
C VAL A 282 -21.66 -5.08 8.87
N GLU A 283 -21.08 -5.76 9.86
CA GLU A 283 -21.83 -6.27 11.01
C GLU A 283 -22.43 -5.09 11.79
N ALA A 284 -23.76 -5.05 11.90
CA ALA A 284 -24.45 -4.03 12.68
C ALA A 284 -24.09 -4.20 14.16
N VAL A 285 -23.43 -3.19 14.74
CA VAL A 285 -23.15 -3.14 16.17
C VAL A 285 -24.42 -2.68 16.88
N GLU A 286 -25.00 -3.54 17.72
CA GLU A 286 -26.14 -3.15 18.56
C GLU A 286 -25.75 -2.00 19.51
N CYS A 287 -26.52 -0.92 19.47
CA CYS A 287 -26.42 0.19 20.42
C CYS A 287 -27.16 -0.15 21.71
N ASP A 288 -26.64 -1.12 22.48
CA ASP A 288 -27.14 -1.41 23.82
C ASP A 288 -26.86 -0.22 24.77
N PRO A 289 -27.87 0.44 25.34
CA PRO A 289 -27.66 1.50 26.32
C PRO A 289 -27.19 0.99 27.70
N ALA A 290 -27.20 -0.34 27.95
CA ALA A 290 -26.82 -0.93 29.23
C ALA A 290 -25.33 -1.33 29.35
N ASP A 291 -24.67 -1.78 28.28
CA ASP A 291 -23.20 -2.03 28.23
C ASP A 291 -22.46 -1.12 27.22
N PRO A 292 -22.40 0.21 27.47
CA PRO A 292 -21.71 1.14 26.58
C PRO A 292 -20.20 0.84 26.52
N PRO A 293 -19.57 0.89 25.32
CA PRO A 293 -18.18 0.48 25.15
C PRO A 293 -17.21 1.37 25.92
N LEU A 294 -16.57 0.80 26.94
CA LEU A 294 -15.52 1.44 27.76
C LEU A 294 -14.54 2.27 26.93
N LEU A 295 -14.09 3.43 27.44
CA LEU A 295 -13.25 4.39 26.71
C LEU A 295 -12.03 3.76 26.00
N SER A 296 -11.33 2.82 26.66
CA SER A 296 -10.18 2.10 26.09
C SER A 296 -10.55 1.08 25.00
N ASN A 297 -11.81 0.64 24.94
CA ASN A 297 -12.38 -0.15 23.86
C ASN A 297 -12.90 0.73 22.73
N ALA A 298 -13.45 1.90 23.04
CA ALA A 298 -13.94 2.87 22.08
C ALA A 298 -12.81 3.47 21.23
N MET A 299 -11.72 3.94 21.86
CA MET A 299 -10.59 4.56 21.14
C MET A 299 -9.94 3.63 20.10
N ALA A 300 -9.75 2.36 20.42
CA ALA A 300 -9.23 1.38 19.46
C ALA A 300 -10.21 1.08 18.30
N LYS A 301 -11.53 1.12 18.55
CA LYS A 301 -12.54 1.05 17.48
C LYS A 301 -12.49 2.31 16.60
N VAL A 302 -12.45 3.50 17.20
CA VAL A 302 -12.40 4.78 16.47
C VAL A 302 -11.18 4.87 15.56
N VAL A 303 -9.98 4.49 16.03
CA VAL A 303 -8.78 4.42 15.17
C VAL A 303 -9.03 3.48 13.99
N ASN A 304 -9.50 2.25 14.22
CA ASN A 304 -9.79 1.31 13.13
C ASN A 304 -10.85 1.86 12.14
N THR A 305 -11.85 2.61 12.62
CA THR A 305 -12.87 3.26 11.77
C THR A 305 -12.29 4.40 10.92
N VAL A 306 -11.31 5.15 11.43
CA VAL A 306 -10.60 6.17 10.65
C VAL A 306 -9.69 5.54 9.58
N MET A 307 -9.07 4.39 9.90
CA MET A 307 -8.28 3.60 8.93
C MET A 307 -9.17 2.96 7.84
N SER A 308 -10.46 2.65 8.13
CA SER A 308 -11.41 2.08 7.17
C SER A 308 -12.07 3.15 6.30
N GLN A 309 -11.29 3.73 5.39
CA GLN A 309 -11.71 4.80 4.50
C GLN A 309 -12.54 4.27 3.31
N SER A 310 -13.57 4.99 2.88
CA SER A 310 -14.26 4.69 1.60
C SER A 310 -13.37 5.04 0.39
N ILE A 311 -13.71 4.52 -0.79
CA ILE A 311 -13.15 4.93 -2.09
C ILE A 311 -14.18 5.61 -3.01
N SER A 312 -15.41 5.84 -2.54
CA SER A 312 -16.51 6.37 -3.38
C SER A 312 -16.15 7.70 -4.04
N ALA A 313 -15.51 8.62 -3.31
CA ALA A 313 -15.12 9.92 -3.84
C ALA A 313 -14.09 9.81 -4.98
N GLU A 314 -13.21 8.80 -4.91
CA GLU A 314 -12.19 8.49 -5.91
C GLU A 314 -12.77 7.74 -7.12
N LEU A 315 -13.80 6.90 -6.91
CA LEU A 315 -14.61 6.32 -7.99
C LEU A 315 -15.39 7.42 -8.75
N ASP A 316 -15.98 8.37 -8.02
CA ASP A 316 -16.66 9.52 -8.60
C ASP A 316 -15.67 10.45 -9.33
N GLU A 317 -14.43 10.58 -8.86
CA GLU A 317 -13.34 11.35 -9.49
C GLU A 317 -12.87 10.71 -10.80
N LEU A 318 -12.67 9.39 -10.80
CA LEU A 318 -12.38 8.61 -12.00
C LEU A 318 -13.51 8.65 -13.03
N THR A 319 -14.75 8.49 -12.59
CA THR A 319 -15.94 8.50 -13.46
C THR A 319 -16.10 9.88 -14.10
N ARG A 320 -16.01 10.97 -13.31
CA ARG A 320 -16.05 12.35 -13.82
C ARG A 320 -14.94 12.65 -14.83
N HIS A 321 -13.73 12.13 -14.64
CA HIS A 321 -12.63 12.25 -15.61
C HIS A 321 -12.94 11.51 -16.91
N ASN A 322 -13.32 10.23 -16.84
CA ASN A 322 -13.65 9.43 -18.01
C ASN A 322 -14.82 10.05 -18.81
N ASP A 323 -15.84 10.56 -18.12
CA ASP A 323 -16.94 11.31 -18.73
C ASP A 323 -16.50 12.66 -19.31
N ALA A 324 -15.50 13.34 -18.72
CA ALA A 324 -14.94 14.58 -19.26
C ALA A 324 -14.17 14.30 -20.55
N VAL A 325 -13.38 13.23 -20.61
CA VAL A 325 -12.66 12.77 -21.81
C VAL A 325 -13.63 12.48 -22.95
N LEU A 326 -14.73 11.77 -22.69
CA LEU A 326 -15.78 11.50 -23.69
C LEU A 326 -16.46 12.81 -24.14
N ARG A 327 -16.92 13.65 -23.21
CA ARG A 327 -17.54 14.94 -23.53
C ARG A 327 -16.61 15.88 -24.32
N ALA A 328 -15.31 15.86 -24.05
CA ALA A 328 -14.32 16.65 -24.78
C ALA A 328 -14.22 16.18 -26.25
N ARG A 329 -14.16 14.87 -26.50
CA ARG A 329 -14.16 14.29 -27.86
C ARG A 329 -15.38 14.71 -28.65
N ASP A 330 -16.57 14.57 -28.07
CA ASP A 330 -17.83 14.89 -28.75
C ASP A 330 -18.00 16.40 -28.94
N THR A 331 -17.50 17.20 -27.99
CA THR A 331 -17.46 18.67 -28.09
C THR A 331 -16.58 19.12 -29.26
N ARG A 332 -15.38 18.54 -29.46
CA ARG A 332 -14.51 18.92 -30.60
C ARG A 332 -15.19 18.67 -31.96
N VAL A 333 -15.84 17.52 -32.12
CA VAL A 333 -16.59 17.19 -33.35
C VAL A 333 -17.78 18.13 -33.54
N SER A 334 -18.49 18.45 -32.46
CA SER A 334 -19.62 19.40 -32.49
C SER A 334 -19.17 20.82 -32.85
N LEU A 335 -18.05 21.29 -32.30
CA LEU A 335 -17.47 22.60 -32.62
C LEU A 335 -16.96 22.66 -34.07
N ALA A 336 -16.33 21.59 -34.57
CA ALA A 336 -15.97 21.46 -35.97
C ALA A 336 -17.20 21.53 -36.90
N ALA A 337 -18.27 20.81 -36.56
CA ALA A 337 -19.54 20.84 -37.31
C ALA A 337 -20.25 22.21 -37.25
N LEU A 338 -20.09 22.98 -36.17
CA LEU A 338 -20.60 24.35 -36.06
C LEU A 338 -19.75 25.34 -36.87
N GLY A 339 -18.42 25.25 -36.80
CA GLY A 339 -17.50 26.07 -37.59
C GLY A 339 -17.64 25.84 -39.11
N LEU A 340 -17.98 24.62 -39.53
CA LEU A 340 -18.34 24.32 -40.92
C LEU A 340 -19.65 24.99 -41.39
N ARG A 341 -20.57 25.34 -40.48
CA ARG A 341 -21.85 26.00 -40.81
C ARG A 341 -21.80 27.52 -40.71
N GLY A 342 -21.16 28.05 -39.67
CA GLY A 342 -21.05 29.50 -39.44
C GLY A 342 -19.91 30.17 -40.21
N GLY A 343 -18.87 29.39 -40.54
CA GLY A 343 -17.66 29.85 -41.20
C GLY A 343 -16.42 29.66 -40.31
N PRO A 344 -15.22 29.52 -40.90
CA PRO A 344 -13.98 29.25 -40.17
C PRO A 344 -13.71 30.23 -39.02
N GLU A 345 -13.88 31.52 -39.30
CA GLU A 345 -13.54 32.63 -38.41
C GLU A 345 -14.69 32.96 -37.43
N SER A 346 -15.86 32.34 -37.59
CA SER A 346 -17.00 32.53 -36.68
C SER A 346 -16.96 31.61 -35.45
N LEU A 347 -16.00 30.67 -35.38
CA LEU A 347 -15.90 29.71 -34.28
C LEU A 347 -15.23 30.31 -33.03
N VAL A 348 -14.36 31.31 -33.19
CA VAL A 348 -13.67 32.01 -32.11
C VAL A 348 -13.79 33.51 -32.35
N ASP A 349 -14.61 34.19 -31.56
CA ASP A 349 -14.62 35.65 -31.48
C ASP A 349 -13.63 36.16 -30.42
N GLN A 350 -13.53 37.49 -30.28
CA GLN A 350 -12.68 38.11 -29.25
C GLN A 350 -13.09 37.72 -27.82
N ARG A 351 -14.37 37.40 -27.56
CA ARG A 351 -14.85 37.00 -26.24
C ARG A 351 -14.38 35.59 -25.88
N ILE A 352 -14.44 34.65 -26.83
CA ILE A 352 -13.92 33.29 -26.68
C ILE A 352 -12.40 33.32 -26.54
N ALA A 353 -11.69 34.17 -27.29
CA ALA A 353 -10.24 34.35 -27.17
C ALA A 353 -9.81 34.88 -25.78
N THR A 354 -10.48 35.91 -25.26
CA THR A 354 -10.22 36.42 -23.90
C THR A 354 -10.52 35.35 -22.84
N ALA A 355 -11.68 34.68 -22.93
CA ALA A 355 -12.06 33.63 -21.98
C ALA A 355 -11.12 32.41 -22.01
N TYR A 356 -10.53 32.10 -23.16
CA TYR A 356 -9.47 31.10 -23.30
C TYR A 356 -8.22 31.51 -22.53
N LEU A 357 -7.74 32.76 -22.68
CA LEU A 357 -6.53 33.25 -22.00
C LEU A 357 -6.71 33.27 -20.46
N GLU A 358 -7.87 33.73 -19.99
CA GLU A 358 -8.24 33.72 -18.57
C GLU A 358 -8.21 32.30 -17.99
N ARG A 359 -8.95 31.35 -18.58
CA ARG A 359 -9.05 29.98 -18.05
C ARG A 359 -7.74 29.21 -18.16
N ARG A 360 -6.99 29.42 -19.25
CA ARG A 360 -5.66 28.82 -19.47
C ARG A 360 -4.67 29.18 -18.38
N THR A 361 -4.72 30.42 -17.88
CA THR A 361 -3.74 30.92 -16.90
C THR A 361 -4.22 30.83 -15.46
N ALA A 362 -5.53 30.79 -15.21
CA ALA A 362 -6.09 30.75 -13.85
C ALA A 362 -5.67 29.50 -13.03
N GLU A 363 -5.57 28.32 -13.66
CA GLU A 363 -5.14 27.08 -12.99
C GLU A 363 -3.64 27.06 -12.72
N ASP A 364 -2.81 27.30 -13.75
CA ASP A 364 -1.34 27.46 -13.62
C ASP A 364 -0.99 28.53 -12.56
N ALA A 365 -1.71 29.65 -12.52
CA ALA A 365 -1.51 30.72 -11.55
C ALA A 365 -1.91 30.31 -10.12
N ALA A 366 -3.01 29.55 -9.98
CA ALA A 366 -3.43 29.05 -8.67
C ALA A 366 -2.38 28.12 -8.06
N GLU A 367 -1.81 27.24 -8.87
CA GLU A 367 -0.80 26.26 -8.45
C GLU A 367 0.57 26.93 -8.23
N LEU A 368 1.01 27.80 -9.13
CA LEU A 368 2.26 28.56 -8.96
C LEU A 368 2.25 29.34 -7.64
N VAL A 369 1.17 30.08 -7.35
CA VAL A 369 1.02 30.81 -6.08
C VAL A 369 1.00 29.84 -4.88
N ARG A 370 0.34 28.67 -4.98
CA ARG A 370 0.29 27.66 -3.91
C ARG A 370 1.67 27.09 -3.56
N VAL A 371 2.52 26.84 -4.55
CA VAL A 371 3.86 26.28 -4.33
C VAL A 371 4.85 27.38 -3.93
N ALA A 372 4.89 28.49 -4.66
CA ALA A 372 5.80 29.61 -4.38
C ALA A 372 5.56 30.21 -2.99
N ALA A 373 4.31 30.49 -2.59
CA ALA A 373 4.03 31.08 -1.28
C ALA A 373 4.44 30.17 -0.10
N ARG A 374 4.34 28.84 -0.24
CA ARG A 374 4.84 27.89 0.77
C ARG A 374 6.36 27.86 0.81
N ARG A 375 7.03 27.84 -0.34
CA ARG A 375 8.51 27.82 -0.37
C ARG A 375 9.13 29.15 0.09
N TYR A 376 8.50 30.28 -0.23
CA TYR A 376 8.94 31.60 0.25
C TYR A 376 8.91 31.69 1.78
N ALA A 377 7.91 31.09 2.42
CA ALA A 377 7.74 31.08 3.87
C ALA A 377 8.86 30.36 4.66
N LEU A 378 9.76 29.65 3.98
CA LEU A 378 10.98 29.06 4.56
C LEU A 378 12.19 29.96 4.56
N SER A 379 12.27 30.89 3.60
CA SER A 379 13.48 31.68 3.40
C SER A 379 13.80 32.52 4.65
N GLU A 380 15.10 32.70 4.92
CA GLU A 380 15.56 33.64 5.95
C GLU A 380 15.35 35.13 5.55
N ALA A 381 14.57 35.39 4.49
CA ALA A 381 14.17 36.73 4.06
C ALA A 381 13.27 37.39 5.11
N ASP A 382 13.89 38.21 5.97
CA ASP A 382 13.22 38.93 7.05
C ASP A 382 12.38 40.10 6.51
N THR A 383 11.27 39.74 5.87
CA THR A 383 10.40 40.62 5.11
C THR A 383 9.06 40.88 5.83
N PRO A 384 8.45 42.08 5.68
CA PRO A 384 7.16 42.39 6.32
C PRO A 384 5.99 41.48 5.91
N ASP A 385 6.11 40.82 4.75
CA ASP A 385 5.07 40.02 4.06
C ASP A 385 4.58 38.78 4.86
N ARG A 386 5.10 38.54 6.06
CA ARG A 386 4.61 37.49 6.99
C ARG A 386 3.18 37.74 7.48
N GLU A 387 2.69 38.98 7.42
CA GLU A 387 1.27 39.33 7.66
C GLU A 387 0.43 39.14 6.38
N TRP A 388 -0.28 38.03 6.30
CA TRP A 388 -1.12 37.70 5.15
C TRP A 388 -2.41 38.52 5.15
N ALA A 389 -2.41 39.64 4.43
CA ALA A 389 -3.53 40.56 4.31
C ALA A 389 -4.69 40.01 3.45
N SER A 390 -5.90 40.52 3.70
CA SER A 390 -7.10 40.19 2.93
C SER A 390 -6.94 40.55 1.45
N GLY A 391 -7.18 39.59 0.55
CA GLY A 391 -7.06 39.78 -0.89
C GLY A 391 -5.66 39.52 -1.47
N MET A 392 -4.65 39.24 -0.64
CA MET A 392 -3.29 38.91 -1.08
C MET A 392 -3.29 37.71 -2.05
N SER A 393 -4.11 36.69 -1.81
CA SER A 393 -4.23 35.54 -2.72
C SER A 393 -4.71 35.94 -4.12
N ARG A 394 -5.58 36.96 -4.20
CA ARG A 394 -6.09 37.51 -5.47
C ARG A 394 -5.03 38.37 -6.17
N GLN A 395 -4.27 39.16 -5.40
CA GLN A 395 -3.16 39.99 -5.92
C GLN A 395 -2.04 39.13 -6.50
N LEU A 396 -1.55 38.13 -5.75
CA LEU A 396 -0.53 37.19 -6.22
C LEU A 396 -0.99 36.37 -7.44
N ARG A 397 -2.26 35.95 -7.50
CA ARG A 397 -2.83 35.30 -8.69
C ARG A 397 -2.90 36.23 -9.90
N THR A 398 -3.25 37.50 -9.73
CA THR A 398 -3.21 38.49 -10.83
C THR A 398 -1.80 38.69 -11.36
N ILE A 399 -0.80 38.75 -10.47
CA ILE A 399 0.62 38.85 -10.85
C ILE A 399 1.08 37.60 -11.62
N ALA A 400 0.74 36.40 -11.11
CA ALA A 400 1.02 35.14 -11.79
C ALA A 400 0.34 35.05 -13.16
N VAL A 401 -0.94 35.43 -13.28
CA VAL A 401 -1.69 35.48 -14.55
C VAL A 401 -1.02 36.43 -15.55
N ALA A 402 -0.52 37.59 -15.11
CA ALA A 402 0.17 38.54 -15.99
C ALA A 402 1.46 37.92 -16.60
N GLY A 403 2.32 37.33 -15.76
CA GLY A 403 3.53 36.64 -16.23
C GLY A 403 3.21 35.41 -17.10
N LEU A 404 2.25 34.58 -16.67
CA LEU A 404 1.81 33.38 -17.40
C LEU A 404 1.15 33.70 -18.75
N SER A 405 0.56 34.88 -18.91
CA SER A 405 0.01 35.40 -20.18
C SER A 405 1.09 35.90 -21.14
N SER A 406 2.32 36.11 -20.68
CA SER A 406 3.40 36.70 -21.49
C SER A 406 3.69 35.88 -22.76
N GLY A 407 3.53 36.53 -23.92
CA GLY A 407 3.72 35.90 -25.22
C GLY A 407 2.64 34.90 -25.66
N VAL A 408 1.46 34.89 -25.03
CA VAL A 408 0.27 34.21 -25.58
C VAL A 408 -0.54 35.19 -26.45
N PRO A 409 -0.97 34.81 -27.67
CA PRO A 409 -1.86 35.65 -28.46
C PRO A 409 -3.20 35.91 -27.75
N ALA A 410 -3.60 37.18 -27.67
CA ALA A 410 -4.80 37.64 -26.94
C ALA A 410 -6.03 37.91 -27.84
N GLY A 411 -5.90 37.71 -29.15
CA GLY A 411 -6.99 37.81 -30.12
C GLY A 411 -7.47 36.45 -30.63
N PRO A 412 -8.53 36.40 -31.45
CA PRO A 412 -8.92 35.19 -32.17
C PRO A 412 -7.77 34.72 -33.09
N PRO A 413 -7.55 33.40 -33.25
CA PRO A 413 -6.59 32.87 -34.23
C PRO A 413 -6.92 33.36 -35.64
N ALA A 414 -5.91 33.79 -36.39
CA ALA A 414 -6.08 34.12 -37.81
C ALA A 414 -6.43 32.86 -38.62
N GLY A 415 -7.13 33.01 -39.75
CA GLY A 415 -7.54 31.89 -40.62
C GLY A 415 -6.38 31.10 -41.27
N SER A 416 -5.15 31.59 -41.11
CA SER A 416 -3.88 30.97 -41.49
C SER A 416 -2.83 31.38 -40.45
N LEU A 417 -2.06 30.43 -39.91
CA LEU A 417 -1.00 30.68 -38.92
C LEU A 417 0.28 29.97 -39.34
N ALA A 418 1.43 30.65 -39.28
CA ALA A 418 2.72 30.01 -39.53
C ALA A 418 3.24 29.32 -38.26
N VAL A 419 4.13 28.34 -38.42
CA VAL A 419 4.72 27.57 -37.30
C VAL A 419 5.32 28.43 -36.19
N ALA A 420 5.86 29.62 -36.52
CA ALA A 420 6.38 30.58 -35.56
C ALA A 420 5.29 31.14 -34.61
N ASP A 421 4.09 31.41 -35.12
CA ASP A 421 2.97 31.94 -34.34
C ASP A 421 2.42 30.89 -33.36
N LEU A 422 2.44 29.61 -33.76
CA LEU A 422 1.95 28.48 -32.97
C LEU A 422 2.72 28.30 -31.65
N VAL A 423 3.98 28.71 -31.59
CA VAL A 423 4.81 28.66 -30.37
C VAL A 423 4.19 29.49 -29.25
N GLY A 424 3.49 30.59 -29.57
CA GLY A 424 2.76 31.41 -28.59
C GLY A 424 1.62 30.68 -27.88
N TYR A 425 1.01 29.68 -28.54
CA TYR A 425 -0.01 28.81 -27.96
C TYR A 425 0.56 27.66 -27.10
N ARG A 426 1.89 27.47 -27.13
CA ARG A 426 2.68 26.52 -26.31
C ARG A 426 2.25 25.05 -26.43
N THR A 427 2.92 24.19 -25.66
CA THR A 427 2.73 22.72 -25.63
C THR A 427 1.26 22.25 -25.59
N THR A 428 0.41 22.87 -24.76
CA THR A 428 -0.98 22.41 -24.55
C THR A 428 -1.89 22.57 -25.78
N ALA A 429 -1.57 23.47 -26.72
CA ALA A 429 -2.30 23.58 -27.98
C ALA A 429 -1.91 22.47 -28.96
N LEU A 430 -0.63 22.09 -28.98
CA LEU A 430 -0.14 20.94 -29.72
C LEU A 430 -0.73 19.63 -29.15
N ASP A 431 -0.86 19.50 -27.82
CA ASP A 431 -1.44 18.32 -27.19
C ASP A 431 -2.91 18.08 -27.57
N ASP A 432 -3.72 19.14 -27.60
CA ASP A 432 -5.12 19.11 -28.06
C ASP A 432 -5.20 18.88 -29.59
N ALA A 433 -4.25 19.40 -30.37
CA ALA A 433 -4.14 19.14 -31.81
C ALA A 433 -3.80 17.68 -32.11
N VAL A 434 -2.83 17.10 -31.39
CA VAL A 434 -2.50 15.67 -31.44
C VAL A 434 -3.68 14.82 -30.99
N ALA A 435 -4.38 15.19 -29.92
CA ALA A 435 -5.59 14.50 -29.47
C ALA A 435 -6.70 14.51 -30.53
N THR A 436 -6.91 15.64 -31.21
CA THR A 436 -7.85 15.77 -32.33
C THR A 436 -7.47 14.87 -33.51
N GLY A 437 -6.18 14.80 -33.86
CA GLY A 437 -5.68 13.91 -34.91
C GLY A 437 -5.80 12.42 -34.56
N LEU A 438 -5.49 12.05 -33.31
CA LEU A 438 -5.68 10.69 -32.80
C LEU A 438 -7.16 10.30 -32.78
N GLN A 439 -8.06 11.22 -32.42
CA GLN A 439 -9.51 11.00 -32.47
C GLN A 439 -10.00 10.72 -33.91
N LEU A 440 -9.50 11.46 -34.90
CA LEU A 440 -9.79 11.25 -36.32
C LEU A 440 -9.25 9.89 -36.82
N VAL A 441 -7.98 9.56 -36.54
CA VAL A 441 -7.38 8.26 -36.91
C VAL A 441 -8.12 7.09 -36.25
N ASN A 442 -8.48 7.21 -34.97
CA ASN A 442 -9.25 6.19 -34.23
C ASN A 442 -10.71 6.06 -34.71
N ALA A 443 -11.28 7.10 -35.34
CA ALA A 443 -12.54 6.98 -36.06
C ALA A 443 -12.36 6.22 -37.39
N GLY A 444 -11.26 6.47 -38.12
CA GLY A 444 -10.89 5.71 -39.32
C GLY A 444 -10.79 4.19 -39.10
N PHE A 445 -10.18 3.75 -37.99
CA PHE A 445 -10.11 2.33 -37.65
C PHE A 445 -11.47 1.64 -37.44
N ARG A 446 -12.51 2.37 -37.04
CA ARG A 446 -13.87 1.82 -36.87
C ARG A 446 -14.58 1.59 -38.21
N LEU A 447 -14.11 2.20 -39.29
CA LEU A 447 -14.61 1.98 -40.66
C LEU A 447 -14.00 0.74 -41.34
N ARG A 448 -13.50 -0.24 -40.56
CA ARG A 448 -12.95 -1.54 -41.02
C ARG A 448 -11.94 -1.43 -42.18
N PRO A 449 -10.82 -0.70 -41.99
CA PRO A 449 -9.83 -0.47 -43.03
C PRO A 449 -9.13 -1.75 -43.54
N ASP A 450 -8.78 -1.77 -44.82
CA ASP A 450 -7.96 -2.82 -45.41
C ASP A 450 -6.49 -2.78 -44.96
N ALA A 451 -5.71 -3.79 -45.35
CA ALA A 451 -4.31 -3.92 -44.96
C ALA A 451 -3.38 -2.78 -45.44
N ALA A 452 -3.73 -2.01 -46.47
CA ALA A 452 -3.00 -0.82 -46.89
C ALA A 452 -3.45 0.42 -46.10
N ALA A 453 -4.76 0.58 -45.92
CA ALA A 453 -5.34 1.64 -45.11
C ALA A 453 -4.87 1.59 -43.65
N VAL A 454 -4.82 0.40 -43.03
CA VAL A 454 -4.26 0.16 -41.68
C VAL A 454 -2.85 0.73 -41.55
N ARG A 455 -1.96 0.49 -42.53
CA ARG A 455 -0.58 1.01 -42.49
C ARG A 455 -0.54 2.53 -42.54
N ALA A 456 -1.24 3.15 -43.49
CA ALA A 456 -1.29 4.62 -43.59
C ALA A 456 -1.85 5.30 -42.32
N LEU A 457 -2.85 4.69 -41.67
CA LEU A 457 -3.40 5.16 -40.40
C LEU A 457 -2.41 4.97 -39.23
N ASN A 458 -1.63 3.89 -39.22
CA ASN A 458 -0.57 3.64 -38.24
C ASN A 458 0.59 4.62 -38.39
N ASP A 459 1.07 4.86 -39.60
CA ASP A 459 2.16 5.80 -39.89
C ASP A 459 1.79 7.23 -39.46
N ALA A 460 0.53 7.64 -39.71
CA ALA A 460 -0.01 8.89 -39.22
C ALA A 460 -0.09 8.96 -37.68
N ARG A 461 -0.53 7.87 -37.02
CA ARG A 461 -0.53 7.77 -35.55
C ARG A 461 0.89 7.90 -34.98
N ALA A 462 1.87 7.29 -35.61
CA ALA A 462 3.28 7.39 -35.21
C ALA A 462 3.79 8.85 -35.25
N GLN A 463 3.51 9.57 -36.34
CA GLN A 463 3.89 10.99 -36.48
C GLN A 463 3.21 11.89 -35.43
N LEU A 464 1.93 11.65 -35.14
CA LEU A 464 1.18 12.37 -34.11
C LEU A 464 1.78 12.17 -32.70
N HIS A 465 2.20 10.95 -32.35
CA HIS A 465 2.88 10.71 -31.08
C HIS A 465 4.31 11.26 -31.04
N ALA A 466 5.06 11.18 -32.14
CA ALA A 466 6.40 11.75 -32.25
C ALA A 466 6.38 13.29 -32.07
N ALA A 467 5.35 13.98 -32.59
CA ALA A 467 5.11 15.39 -32.33
C ALA A 467 4.99 15.70 -30.83
N ARG A 468 4.07 15.00 -30.13
CA ARG A 468 3.90 15.15 -28.67
C ARG A 468 5.18 14.83 -27.89
N SER A 469 5.92 13.80 -28.31
CA SER A 469 7.21 13.44 -27.69
C SER A 469 8.23 14.57 -27.80
N THR A 470 8.35 15.16 -29.00
CA THR A 470 9.28 16.26 -29.28
C THR A 470 8.99 17.47 -28.37
N ALA A 471 7.72 17.80 -28.15
CA ALA A 471 7.31 18.98 -27.39
C ALA A 471 7.10 18.77 -25.88
N SER A 472 7.44 17.60 -25.32
CA SER A 472 7.29 17.33 -23.88
C SER A 472 8.20 18.26 -23.06
N ARG A 473 7.71 18.74 -21.90
CA ARG A 473 8.49 19.64 -21.01
C ARG A 473 9.41 18.93 -20.02
N GLY A 474 9.27 17.61 -19.83
CA GLY A 474 10.07 16.80 -18.90
C GLY A 474 9.91 17.09 -17.40
N VAL A 475 9.37 18.24 -17.00
CA VAL A 475 9.25 18.68 -15.60
C VAL A 475 7.85 19.26 -15.30
N ARG A 476 7.35 19.06 -14.07
CA ARG A 476 6.11 19.68 -13.58
C ARG A 476 6.37 20.96 -12.78
N LEU A 477 5.39 21.88 -12.81
CA LEU A 477 5.45 23.20 -12.17
C LEU A 477 5.91 23.15 -10.70
N GLY A 478 5.30 22.28 -9.88
CA GLY A 478 5.67 22.18 -8.45
C GLY A 478 7.12 21.71 -8.21
N GLN A 479 7.61 20.76 -9.01
CA GLN A 479 8.99 20.27 -8.93
C GLN A 479 9.98 21.33 -9.43
N TRP A 480 9.62 22.02 -10.50
CA TRP A 480 10.39 23.11 -11.07
C TRP A 480 10.54 24.26 -10.05
N VAL A 481 9.44 24.75 -9.43
CA VAL A 481 9.50 25.75 -8.35
C VAL A 481 10.28 25.26 -7.13
N ALA A 482 10.21 23.96 -6.79
CA ALA A 482 11.00 23.39 -5.70
C ALA A 482 12.51 23.31 -6.00
N ALA A 483 12.91 23.19 -7.28
CA ALA A 483 14.31 23.11 -7.72
C ALA A 483 14.99 24.48 -7.93
N HIS A 484 14.25 25.59 -7.85
CA HIS A 484 14.82 26.94 -8.01
C HIS A 484 15.80 27.32 -6.90
N ALA A 485 16.58 28.38 -7.11
CA ALA A 485 17.20 29.10 -6.00
C ALA A 485 16.11 29.60 -5.02
N GLU A 486 16.46 29.70 -3.74
CA GLU A 486 15.59 30.36 -2.76
C GLU A 486 15.53 31.87 -3.02
N PRO A 487 14.40 32.54 -2.72
CA PRO A 487 14.33 33.99 -2.83
C PRO A 487 15.33 34.63 -1.87
N GLY A 488 16.27 35.40 -2.42
CA GLY A 488 17.26 36.14 -1.63
C GLY A 488 16.61 37.14 -0.68
N ALA A 489 17.28 37.49 0.41
CA ALA A 489 16.71 38.23 1.54
C ALA A 489 16.10 39.63 1.24
N SER A 490 16.24 40.14 0.02
CA SER A 490 15.65 41.39 -0.45
C SER A 490 14.58 41.23 -1.56
N SER A 491 14.22 39.99 -1.94
CA SER A 491 13.15 39.72 -2.91
C SER A 491 11.82 39.55 -2.18
N THR A 492 10.75 40.16 -2.69
CA THR A 492 9.39 39.97 -2.15
C THR A 492 8.67 38.83 -2.84
N LEU A 493 7.66 38.27 -2.19
CA LEU A 493 6.84 37.19 -2.76
C LEU A 493 6.18 37.59 -4.10
N GLU A 494 5.83 38.87 -4.26
CA GLU A 494 5.28 39.42 -5.50
C GLU A 494 6.27 39.43 -6.66
N VAL A 495 7.54 39.78 -6.40
CA VAL A 495 8.60 39.81 -7.41
C VAL A 495 8.91 38.39 -7.85
N TRP A 496 9.12 37.50 -6.88
CA TRP A 496 9.48 36.11 -7.16
C TRP A 496 8.37 35.34 -7.91
N ILE A 497 7.09 35.54 -7.56
CA ILE A 497 5.97 34.94 -8.30
C ILE A 497 5.89 35.47 -9.74
N ARG A 498 6.25 36.73 -10.00
CA ARG A 498 6.30 37.29 -11.36
C ARG A 498 7.43 36.65 -12.18
N GLU A 499 8.62 36.57 -11.61
CA GLU A 499 9.80 35.95 -12.23
C GLU A 499 9.52 34.48 -12.59
N LEU A 500 9.02 33.70 -11.63
CA LEU A 500 8.62 32.30 -11.86
C LEU A 500 7.51 32.17 -12.92
N ALA A 501 6.54 33.08 -12.95
CA ALA A 501 5.45 33.06 -13.95
C ALA A 501 5.97 33.33 -15.36
N GLU A 502 6.89 34.29 -15.53
CA GLU A 502 7.48 34.66 -16.81
C GLU A 502 8.48 33.60 -17.31
N GLU A 503 9.26 32.97 -16.43
CA GLU A 503 10.17 31.88 -16.82
C GLU A 503 9.40 30.60 -17.18
N TRP A 504 8.38 30.20 -16.42
CA TRP A 504 7.51 29.06 -16.76
C TRP A 504 6.75 29.28 -18.08
N ALA A 505 6.35 30.53 -18.35
CA ALA A 505 5.80 30.95 -19.65
C ALA A 505 6.85 30.91 -20.78
N GLY A 506 8.11 31.20 -20.48
CA GLY A 506 9.26 31.07 -21.37
C GLY A 506 9.52 29.62 -21.79
N LEU A 507 9.61 28.70 -20.83
CA LEU A 507 9.87 27.27 -21.08
C LEU A 507 8.81 26.61 -21.98
N GLY A 508 7.56 27.09 -21.93
CA GLY A 508 6.51 26.62 -22.83
C GLY A 508 6.62 27.10 -24.29
N ARG A 509 7.52 28.04 -24.59
CA ARG A 509 7.77 28.62 -25.93
C ARG A 509 9.09 28.10 -26.54
N SER A 510 9.29 26.79 -26.50
CA SER A 510 10.53 26.14 -26.94
C SER A 510 10.60 25.92 -28.46
N ALA A 511 11.81 25.82 -29.00
CA ALA A 511 12.05 25.42 -30.40
C ALA A 511 11.49 24.02 -30.71
N ALA A 512 11.40 23.14 -29.71
CA ALA A 512 10.84 21.80 -29.84
C ALA A 512 9.32 21.81 -30.09
N VAL A 513 8.58 22.83 -29.61
CA VAL A 513 7.18 23.06 -30.01
C VAL A 513 7.09 23.40 -31.49
N ALA A 514 7.99 24.27 -32.00
CA ALA A 514 8.04 24.62 -33.42
C ALA A 514 8.38 23.40 -34.30
N GLU A 515 9.33 22.56 -33.89
CA GLU A 515 9.68 21.32 -34.59
C GLU A 515 8.54 20.29 -34.62
N ALA A 516 7.70 20.27 -33.57
CA ALA A 516 6.61 19.30 -33.45
C ALA A 516 5.40 19.60 -34.35
N TRP A 517 5.04 20.87 -34.57
CA TRP A 517 3.85 21.24 -35.34
C TRP A 517 3.82 20.69 -36.79
N PRO A 518 4.91 20.75 -37.58
CA PRO A 518 4.97 20.10 -38.90
C PRO A 518 4.68 18.59 -38.85
N LYS A 519 5.13 17.88 -37.81
CA LYS A 519 4.91 16.43 -37.65
C LYS A 519 3.42 16.10 -37.48
N VAL A 520 2.66 16.95 -36.78
CA VAL A 520 1.19 16.82 -36.65
C VAL A 520 0.52 16.94 -38.02
N VAL A 521 0.85 17.99 -38.79
CA VAL A 521 0.21 18.24 -40.09
C VAL A 521 0.59 17.19 -41.13
N ALA A 522 1.86 16.76 -41.14
CA ALA A 522 2.34 15.67 -42.01
C ALA A 522 1.59 14.36 -41.73
N GLY A 523 1.41 13.97 -40.46
CA GLY A 523 0.62 12.79 -40.08
C GLY A 523 -0.84 12.90 -40.53
N LEU A 524 -1.47 14.05 -40.31
CA LEU A 524 -2.86 14.30 -40.75
C LEU A 524 -3.02 14.22 -42.27
N ARG A 525 -2.10 14.82 -43.05
CA ARG A 525 -2.13 14.73 -44.52
C ARG A 525 -1.87 13.32 -45.03
N ALA A 526 -0.96 12.55 -44.42
CA ALA A 526 -0.71 11.16 -44.79
C ALA A 526 -1.96 10.28 -44.61
N ALA A 527 -2.74 10.49 -43.54
CA ALA A 527 -3.99 9.78 -43.31
C ALA A 527 -5.16 10.25 -44.19
N ALA A 528 -5.20 11.53 -44.59
CA ALA A 528 -6.39 12.15 -45.18
C ALA A 528 -6.95 11.47 -46.46
N PRO A 529 -6.15 11.00 -47.44
CA PRO A 529 -6.66 10.26 -48.60
C PRO A 529 -7.32 8.94 -48.19
N THR A 530 -6.66 8.19 -47.31
CA THR A 530 -7.15 6.91 -46.75
C THR A 530 -8.46 7.13 -45.99
N LEU A 531 -8.50 8.11 -45.10
CA LEU A 531 -9.68 8.44 -44.30
C LEU A 531 -10.88 8.86 -45.18
N ARG A 532 -10.66 9.58 -46.30
CA ARG A 532 -11.72 9.89 -47.26
C ARG A 532 -12.23 8.65 -47.98
N ALA A 533 -11.35 7.74 -48.40
CA ALA A 533 -11.75 6.50 -49.07
C ALA A 533 -12.61 5.61 -48.15
N LEU A 534 -12.23 5.50 -46.88
CA LEU A 534 -13.01 4.79 -45.85
C LEU A 534 -14.35 5.48 -45.56
N ALA A 535 -14.33 6.81 -45.43
CA ALA A 535 -15.53 7.60 -45.14
C ALA A 535 -16.58 7.57 -46.28
N ALA A 536 -16.13 7.43 -47.53
CA ALA A 536 -17.01 7.27 -48.69
C ALA A 536 -17.64 5.86 -48.82
N ALA A 537 -17.20 4.89 -48.00
CA ALA A 537 -17.57 3.48 -48.10
C ALA A 537 -18.31 2.92 -46.86
N GLY A 538 -18.56 3.73 -45.82
CA GLY A 538 -19.15 3.26 -44.57
C GLY A 538 -20.17 4.22 -43.96
N ASP A 539 -21.32 3.70 -43.52
CA ASP A 539 -22.48 4.48 -43.08
C ASP A 539 -22.25 5.30 -41.79
N GLU A 540 -21.28 4.92 -40.95
CA GLU A 540 -20.96 5.61 -39.68
C GLU A 540 -19.83 6.65 -39.80
N ALA A 541 -19.52 7.13 -40.99
CA ALA A 541 -18.38 8.02 -41.26
C ALA A 541 -18.42 9.43 -40.63
N GLY A 542 -19.50 9.82 -39.95
CA GLY A 542 -19.79 11.21 -39.57
C GLY A 542 -18.74 11.96 -38.73
N THR A 543 -17.96 11.24 -37.90
CA THR A 543 -16.81 11.85 -37.18
C THR A 543 -15.63 12.11 -38.12
N VAL A 544 -15.39 11.19 -39.07
CA VAL A 544 -14.26 11.26 -40.01
C VAL A 544 -14.47 12.39 -41.01
N THR A 545 -15.66 12.49 -41.61
CA THR A 545 -16.01 13.57 -42.56
C THR A 545 -15.91 14.94 -41.88
N THR A 546 -16.63 15.15 -40.78
CA THR A 546 -16.66 16.42 -40.03
C THR A 546 -15.26 16.95 -39.70
N LEU A 547 -14.34 16.09 -39.26
CA LEU A 547 -12.98 16.51 -38.91
C LEU A 547 -12.08 16.71 -40.14
N LEU A 548 -12.19 15.88 -41.18
CA LEU A 548 -11.44 16.08 -42.45
C LEU A 548 -11.80 17.40 -43.13
N ASP A 549 -13.10 17.72 -43.15
CA ASP A 549 -13.63 18.92 -43.80
C ASP A 549 -13.32 20.17 -42.98
N TRP A 550 -13.50 20.13 -41.65
CA TRP A 550 -13.13 21.25 -40.78
C TRP A 550 -11.65 21.59 -40.83
N LEU A 551 -10.78 20.57 -40.78
CA LEU A 551 -9.32 20.72 -40.86
C LEU A 551 -8.82 21.09 -42.26
N ALA A 552 -9.73 21.17 -43.26
CA ALA A 552 -9.43 21.51 -44.64
C ALA A 552 -8.27 20.68 -45.25
N LEU A 553 -8.21 19.38 -44.95
CA LEU A 553 -7.11 18.48 -45.32
C LEU A 553 -7.12 18.07 -46.81
N ALA A 554 -7.37 19.01 -47.73
CA ALA A 554 -7.33 18.79 -49.17
C ALA A 554 -5.87 18.75 -49.67
N PRO A 555 -5.55 18.08 -50.81
CA PRO A 555 -4.17 17.97 -51.29
C PRO A 555 -3.49 19.31 -51.58
N ASP A 556 -4.29 20.30 -51.98
CA ASP A 556 -3.93 21.66 -52.40
C ASP A 556 -4.06 22.73 -51.30
N ALA A 557 -4.64 22.39 -50.14
CA ALA A 557 -4.74 23.31 -49.00
C ALA A 557 -3.36 23.68 -48.44
N VAL A 558 -3.23 24.86 -47.83
CA VAL A 558 -1.99 25.33 -47.18
C VAL A 558 -1.88 24.79 -45.74
N ASP A 559 -0.69 24.37 -45.31
CA ASP A 559 -0.45 23.83 -43.96
C ASP A 559 -0.85 24.80 -42.85
N ASP A 560 -0.54 26.09 -43.03
CA ASP A 560 -0.87 27.19 -42.14
C ASP A 560 -2.37 27.30 -41.85
N VAL A 561 -3.23 26.90 -42.80
CA VAL A 561 -4.68 26.82 -42.58
C VAL A 561 -5.01 25.63 -41.68
N VAL A 562 -4.45 24.44 -41.93
CA VAL A 562 -4.65 23.25 -41.06
C VAL A 562 -4.20 23.56 -39.63
N GLN A 563 -3.07 24.25 -39.48
CA GLN A 563 -2.52 24.73 -38.20
C GLN A 563 -3.50 25.69 -37.51
N ALA A 564 -4.04 26.68 -38.23
CA ALA A 564 -5.09 27.56 -37.72
C ALA A 564 -6.37 26.80 -37.28
N ARG A 565 -6.79 25.74 -37.98
CA ARG A 565 -7.99 24.94 -37.60
C ARG A 565 -7.80 24.14 -36.31
N LEU A 566 -6.60 23.65 -36.06
CA LEU A 566 -6.26 22.95 -34.82
C LEU A 566 -6.22 23.92 -33.63
N VAL A 567 -5.61 25.09 -33.81
CA VAL A 567 -5.59 26.16 -32.79
C VAL A 567 -6.99 26.72 -32.54
N ALA A 568 -7.80 26.96 -33.57
CA ALA A 568 -9.17 27.43 -33.43
C ALA A 568 -10.04 26.45 -32.64
N LEU A 569 -9.91 25.13 -32.84
CA LEU A 569 -10.58 24.13 -31.99
C LEU A 569 -10.09 24.15 -30.55
N HIS A 570 -8.78 24.28 -30.30
CA HIS A 570 -8.23 24.37 -28.94
C HIS A 570 -8.76 25.61 -28.20
N VAL A 571 -8.72 26.79 -28.86
CA VAL A 571 -9.20 28.06 -28.29
C VAL A 571 -10.72 28.05 -28.11
N ALA A 572 -11.49 27.52 -29.06
CA ALA A 572 -12.94 27.37 -28.89
C ALA A 572 -13.29 26.41 -27.75
N THR A 573 -12.64 25.24 -27.69
CA THR A 573 -12.90 24.23 -26.65
C THR A 573 -12.60 24.79 -25.25
N ARG A 574 -11.43 25.39 -25.04
CA ARG A 574 -11.06 26.01 -23.75
C ARG A 574 -11.84 27.30 -23.44
N GLY A 575 -12.13 28.13 -24.45
CA GLY A 575 -12.88 29.38 -24.31
C GLY A 575 -14.38 29.19 -24.07
N LEU A 576 -14.95 28.03 -24.42
CA LEU A 576 -16.35 27.68 -24.17
C LEU A 576 -16.54 26.77 -22.95
N LEU A 577 -15.67 25.78 -22.70
CA LEU A 577 -15.78 24.89 -21.54
C LEU A 577 -15.26 25.56 -20.24
N ALA A 578 -16.03 25.44 -19.16
CA ALA A 578 -15.69 25.98 -17.84
C ALA A 578 -14.73 25.10 -17.02
N GLN A 579 -14.25 23.99 -17.60
CA GLN A 579 -13.25 23.09 -17.03
C GLN A 579 -12.08 23.03 -18.02
N ALA A 580 -10.84 22.95 -17.52
CA ALA A 580 -9.70 22.62 -18.38
C ALA A 580 -9.92 21.24 -19.06
N PRO A 581 -9.41 21.05 -20.29
CA PRO A 581 -9.55 19.79 -20.98
C PRO A 581 -8.76 18.72 -20.23
N SER A 582 -9.46 17.70 -19.76
CA SER A 582 -8.88 16.44 -19.30
C SER A 582 -7.92 15.90 -20.35
N VAL A 583 -6.73 15.45 -19.95
CA VAL A 583 -5.84 14.71 -20.85
C VAL A 583 -6.62 13.53 -21.45
N ASP A 584 -6.56 13.38 -22.77
CA ASP A 584 -7.54 12.66 -23.59
C ASP A 584 -7.39 11.12 -23.54
N GLN A 585 -7.36 10.58 -22.32
CA GLN A 585 -7.03 9.20 -21.99
C GLN A 585 -7.98 8.73 -20.90
N ARG A 586 -8.75 7.68 -21.20
CA ARG A 586 -9.56 6.94 -20.23
C ARG A 586 -8.65 6.10 -19.34
N VAL A 587 -9.02 5.95 -18.08
CA VAL A 587 -8.39 5.03 -17.12
C VAL A 587 -9.44 4.02 -16.67
N ASP A 588 -9.11 2.74 -16.69
CA ASP A 588 -9.94 1.67 -16.14
C ASP A 588 -9.43 1.25 -14.76
N LEU A 589 -10.32 1.13 -13.77
CA LEU A 589 -10.00 0.63 -12.44
C LEU A 589 -10.18 -0.89 -12.37
N VAL A 590 -9.20 -1.59 -11.80
CA VAL A 590 -9.27 -3.02 -11.49
C VAL A 590 -8.95 -3.23 -10.02
N GLN A 591 -9.90 -3.76 -9.24
CA GLN A 591 -9.61 -4.15 -7.87
C GLN A 591 -8.80 -5.45 -7.87
N VAL A 592 -7.65 -5.45 -7.19
CA VAL A 592 -6.75 -6.60 -7.06
C VAL A 592 -6.85 -7.16 -5.64
N SER A 593 -7.79 -8.08 -5.41
CA SER A 593 -7.95 -8.87 -4.18
C SER A 593 -7.53 -10.33 -4.32
N ALA A 594 -7.49 -11.05 -3.20
CA ALA A 594 -7.24 -12.50 -3.13
C ALA A 594 -8.51 -13.34 -3.30
N ASP A 595 -9.66 -12.73 -3.61
CA ASP A 595 -10.87 -13.47 -3.98
C ASP A 595 -10.73 -14.03 -5.41
N SER A 596 -11.39 -15.16 -5.71
CA SER A 596 -10.88 -16.18 -6.64
C SER A 596 -10.47 -15.71 -8.05
N ARG A 597 -9.38 -16.32 -8.56
CA ARG A 597 -8.91 -16.22 -9.96
C ARG A 597 -7.91 -17.32 -10.35
N THR A 598 -8.01 -18.47 -9.69
CA THR A 598 -7.15 -19.61 -10.01
C THR A 598 -7.99 -20.87 -10.17
N LEU A 599 -7.71 -21.62 -11.22
CA LEU A 599 -8.22 -22.97 -11.41
C LEU A 599 -7.30 -24.01 -10.74
N LEU A 600 -6.27 -23.61 -9.99
CA LEU A 600 -5.46 -24.59 -9.23
C LEU A 600 -6.28 -25.29 -8.15
N ASP A 601 -7.17 -24.58 -7.45
CA ASP A 601 -8.02 -25.13 -6.40
C ASP A 601 -9.28 -24.27 -6.17
N MET A 602 -10.39 -24.66 -6.79
CA MET A 602 -11.67 -23.93 -6.71
C MET A 602 -12.30 -23.96 -5.31
N THR A 603 -11.90 -24.87 -4.39
CA THR A 603 -12.45 -24.91 -3.02
C THR A 603 -11.88 -23.82 -2.10
N ARG A 604 -10.94 -23.01 -2.59
CA ARG A 604 -10.33 -21.88 -1.84
C ARG A 604 -10.57 -20.58 -2.59
N SER A 605 -11.84 -20.24 -2.78
CA SER A 605 -12.31 -19.12 -3.60
C SER A 605 -12.29 -17.75 -2.91
N ARG A 606 -12.15 -17.71 -1.58
CA ARG A 606 -12.24 -16.47 -0.77
C ARG A 606 -10.91 -16.18 -0.09
N ALA A 607 -10.59 -14.91 0.12
CA ALA A 607 -9.34 -14.50 0.78
C ALA A 607 -9.12 -15.17 2.16
N GLU A 608 -10.19 -15.42 2.93
CA GLU A 608 -10.11 -16.09 4.25
C GLU A 608 -9.80 -17.59 4.20
N ASP A 609 -9.91 -18.24 3.04
CA ASP A 609 -9.53 -19.65 2.82
C ASP A 609 -8.08 -19.79 2.34
N LYS A 610 -7.47 -18.66 1.93
CA LYS A 610 -6.11 -18.54 1.37
C LYS A 610 -5.10 -17.92 2.33
N LEU A 611 -5.48 -16.81 2.99
CA LEU A 611 -4.54 -15.92 3.68
C LEU A 611 -4.59 -16.13 5.19
N THR A 612 -3.50 -16.65 5.74
CA THR A 612 -3.29 -16.79 7.18
C THR A 612 -3.20 -15.44 7.89
N GLY A 613 -2.76 -14.39 7.17
CA GLY A 613 -2.57 -13.03 7.64
C GLY A 613 -3.82 -12.35 8.18
N LEU A 614 -5.00 -12.65 7.63
CA LEU A 614 -6.28 -12.03 8.00
C LEU A 614 -6.65 -12.21 9.48
N GLN A 615 -5.99 -13.13 10.19
CA GLN A 615 -6.15 -13.35 11.62
C GLN A 615 -5.53 -12.23 12.47
N ALA A 616 -6.04 -12.09 13.70
CA ALA A 616 -5.52 -11.15 14.71
C ALA A 616 -5.38 -9.69 14.21
N ASN A 617 -6.42 -9.16 13.56
CA ASN A 617 -6.46 -7.81 12.99
C ASN A 617 -5.35 -7.55 11.96
N TYR A 618 -5.19 -8.46 10.98
CA TYR A 618 -4.17 -8.36 9.92
C TYR A 618 -2.72 -8.44 10.45
N PHE A 619 -2.47 -9.32 11.43
CA PHE A 619 -1.12 -9.64 11.93
C PHE A 619 -0.79 -11.14 11.92
N GLY A 620 -1.72 -12.01 11.54
CA GLY A 620 -1.58 -13.47 11.68
C GLY A 620 -0.26 -14.03 11.14
N ALA A 621 0.12 -13.66 9.92
CA ALA A 621 1.27 -14.22 9.23
C ALA A 621 2.63 -13.90 9.91
N PHE A 622 2.76 -12.83 10.70
CA PHE A 622 4.01 -12.54 11.43
C PHE A 622 4.36 -13.59 12.50
N TYR A 623 3.43 -14.48 12.86
CA TYR A 623 3.63 -15.55 13.84
C TYR A 623 4.47 -16.73 13.32
N LYS A 624 4.22 -17.21 12.10
CA LYS A 624 4.83 -18.42 11.51
C LYS A 624 5.54 -18.14 10.18
N ALA A 625 6.71 -18.72 9.96
CA ALA A 625 7.45 -18.58 8.70
C ALA A 625 6.68 -19.23 7.53
N SER A 626 6.03 -20.36 7.75
CA SER A 626 5.20 -21.06 6.76
C SER A 626 3.98 -20.26 6.34
N TRP A 627 3.38 -19.53 7.28
CA TRP A 627 2.26 -18.64 7.05
C TRP A 627 2.65 -17.49 6.11
N ARG A 628 3.86 -16.93 6.27
CA ARG A 628 4.39 -15.90 5.35
C ARG A 628 4.70 -16.46 3.97
N ALA A 629 5.35 -17.61 3.89
CA ALA A 629 5.60 -18.30 2.62
C ALA A 629 4.30 -18.66 1.89
N SER A 630 3.26 -19.08 2.62
CA SER A 630 1.92 -19.39 2.09
C SER A 630 1.22 -18.14 1.55
N ASP A 631 1.13 -17.07 2.34
CA ASP A 631 0.47 -15.82 1.92
C ASP A 631 1.22 -15.14 0.75
N TRP A 632 2.56 -15.24 0.70
CA TRP A 632 3.39 -14.80 -0.42
C TRP A 632 3.09 -15.59 -1.71
N MET A 633 3.06 -16.93 -1.62
CA MET A 633 2.72 -17.81 -2.74
C MET A 633 1.32 -17.49 -3.30
N TRP A 634 0.32 -17.30 -2.43
CA TRP A 634 -1.01 -16.85 -2.85
C TRP A 634 -0.97 -15.48 -3.52
N GLY A 635 -0.16 -14.54 -3.02
CA GLY A 635 0.07 -13.24 -3.64
C GLY A 635 0.52 -13.35 -5.10
N ARG A 636 1.48 -14.22 -5.37
CA ARG A 636 1.95 -14.49 -6.74
C ARG A 636 0.89 -15.19 -7.60
N VAL A 637 0.20 -16.21 -7.07
CA VAL A 637 -0.86 -16.95 -7.78
C VAL A 637 -2.05 -16.06 -8.15
N ASP A 638 -2.55 -15.27 -7.21
CA ASP A 638 -3.67 -14.35 -7.42
C ASP A 638 -3.26 -13.18 -8.34
N GLY A 639 -2.03 -12.68 -8.17
CA GLY A 639 -1.42 -11.70 -9.06
C GLY A 639 -1.39 -12.16 -10.51
N ALA A 640 -0.85 -13.36 -10.80
CA ALA A 640 -0.81 -13.92 -12.15
C ALA A 640 -2.20 -14.02 -12.80
N GLY A 641 -3.22 -14.45 -12.04
CA GLY A 641 -4.59 -14.54 -12.53
C GLY A 641 -5.15 -13.18 -12.97
N TRP A 642 -4.96 -12.15 -12.13
CA TRP A 642 -5.54 -10.83 -12.40
C TRP A 642 -4.70 -9.99 -13.37
N LEU A 643 -3.38 -10.22 -13.47
CA LEU A 643 -2.54 -9.65 -14.53
C LEU A 643 -2.94 -10.18 -15.91
N VAL A 644 -3.18 -11.49 -16.06
CA VAL A 644 -3.70 -12.04 -17.32
C VAL A 644 -5.08 -11.47 -17.66
N GLN A 645 -5.99 -11.33 -16.68
CA GLN A 645 -7.29 -10.68 -16.88
C GLN A 645 -7.16 -9.20 -17.29
N CYS A 646 -6.16 -8.47 -16.75
CA CYS A 646 -5.88 -7.09 -17.14
C CYS A 646 -5.44 -6.97 -18.60
N LEU A 647 -4.62 -7.90 -19.09
CA LEU A 647 -4.11 -7.90 -20.46
C LEU A 647 -5.20 -8.23 -21.51
N LEU A 648 -6.17 -9.09 -21.16
CA LEU A 648 -7.22 -9.56 -22.06
C LEU A 648 -8.34 -8.53 -22.25
N ASP A 649 -8.15 -7.60 -23.20
CA ASP A 649 -9.19 -6.69 -23.69
C ASP A 649 -9.93 -7.26 -24.91
N PRO A 650 -11.26 -7.51 -24.83
CA PRO A 650 -12.08 -7.90 -25.99
C PRO A 650 -12.00 -6.93 -27.17
N VAL A 651 -11.87 -5.62 -26.94
CA VAL A 651 -11.81 -4.60 -27.99
C VAL A 651 -10.50 -4.72 -28.77
N ARG A 652 -9.37 -4.85 -28.07
CA ARG A 652 -8.07 -5.16 -28.67
C ARG A 652 -8.08 -6.47 -29.45
N LEU A 653 -8.62 -7.56 -28.87
CA LEU A 653 -8.69 -8.87 -29.52
C LEU A 653 -9.54 -8.84 -30.80
N GLU A 654 -10.69 -8.16 -30.80
CA GLU A 654 -11.50 -7.91 -32.00
C GLU A 654 -10.74 -7.09 -33.05
N THR A 655 -10.04 -6.03 -32.62
CA THR A 655 -9.25 -5.18 -33.54
C THR A 655 -8.13 -5.99 -34.21
N LEU A 656 -7.46 -6.87 -33.47
CA LEU A 656 -6.42 -7.76 -34.00
C LEU A 656 -6.99 -8.81 -34.95
N ARG A 657 -8.11 -9.44 -34.59
CA ARG A 657 -8.87 -10.40 -35.41
C ARG A 657 -9.20 -9.82 -36.79
N ASP A 658 -9.71 -8.60 -36.83
CA ASP A 658 -10.17 -7.99 -38.09
C ASP A 658 -9.02 -7.39 -38.91
N VAL A 659 -7.91 -6.95 -38.29
CA VAL A 659 -6.71 -6.46 -38.99
C VAL A 659 -5.85 -7.60 -39.57
N LEU A 660 -5.69 -8.71 -38.84
CA LEU A 660 -4.89 -9.86 -39.28
C LEU A 660 -5.65 -10.81 -40.21
N GLY A 661 -6.99 -10.78 -40.15
CA GLY A 661 -7.88 -11.75 -40.77
C GLY A 661 -8.30 -12.83 -39.77
N ARG A 662 -9.61 -13.10 -39.73
CA ARG A 662 -10.29 -13.95 -38.73
C ARG A 662 -9.61 -15.30 -38.51
N ASP A 663 -9.44 -16.08 -39.56
CA ASP A 663 -8.85 -17.42 -39.48
C ASP A 663 -7.39 -17.39 -39.04
N ARG A 664 -6.58 -16.47 -39.60
CA ARG A 664 -5.18 -16.30 -39.21
C ARG A 664 -5.05 -15.99 -37.71
N PHE A 665 -5.87 -15.07 -37.19
CA PHE A 665 -5.77 -14.68 -35.77
C PHE A 665 -6.19 -15.83 -34.84
N ARG A 666 -7.21 -16.60 -35.22
CA ARG A 666 -7.59 -17.84 -34.54
C ARG A 666 -6.44 -18.84 -34.53
N ASP A 667 -5.75 -19.02 -35.66
CA ASP A 667 -4.66 -19.97 -35.78
C ASP A 667 -3.41 -19.51 -35.00
N GLU A 668 -3.12 -18.19 -34.93
CA GLU A 668 -2.09 -17.61 -34.05
C GLU A 668 -2.42 -17.84 -32.55
N LEU A 669 -3.70 -17.72 -32.15
CA LEU A 669 -4.16 -18.01 -30.78
C LEU A 669 -3.98 -19.49 -30.41
N ILE A 670 -4.38 -20.41 -31.29
CA ILE A 670 -4.22 -21.85 -31.08
C ILE A 670 -2.73 -22.20 -30.97
N ALA A 671 -1.88 -21.65 -31.83
CA ALA A 671 -0.44 -21.90 -31.81
C ALA A 671 0.25 -21.38 -30.54
N ALA A 672 -0.16 -20.21 -30.02
CA ALA A 672 0.44 -19.64 -28.81
C ALA A 672 0.10 -20.43 -27.53
N PHE A 673 -1.15 -20.88 -27.39
CA PHE A 673 -1.69 -21.39 -26.13
C PHE A 673 -2.08 -22.87 -26.11
N GLY A 674 -2.27 -23.52 -27.27
CA GLY A 674 -2.81 -24.89 -27.34
C GLY A 674 -2.02 -25.95 -26.57
N SER A 675 -0.72 -25.76 -26.36
CA SER A 675 0.12 -26.64 -25.52
C SER A 675 -0.13 -26.51 -24.02
N ASP A 676 -0.58 -25.34 -23.58
CA ASP A 676 -0.85 -24.98 -22.17
C ASP A 676 -2.36 -25.06 -21.85
N TRP A 677 -3.21 -25.19 -22.87
CA TRP A 677 -4.65 -25.08 -22.74
C TRP A 677 -5.29 -26.31 -22.10
N ARG A 678 -6.06 -26.08 -21.03
CA ARG A 678 -6.96 -27.06 -20.45
C ARG A 678 -8.26 -26.37 -20.05
N PRO A 679 -9.43 -26.77 -20.58
CA PRO A 679 -10.71 -26.24 -20.11
C PRO A 679 -10.93 -26.56 -18.63
N PRO A 680 -11.89 -25.92 -17.94
CA PRO A 680 -12.30 -26.29 -16.59
C PRO A 680 -12.75 -27.76 -16.52
N ASP A 681 -12.28 -28.48 -15.50
CA ASP A 681 -12.69 -29.86 -15.19
C ASP A 681 -12.44 -30.23 -13.71
N GLU A 682 -12.92 -31.39 -13.27
CA GLU A 682 -12.86 -31.87 -11.88
C GLU A 682 -11.46 -31.83 -11.23
N ARG A 683 -10.37 -31.84 -12.02
CA ARG A 683 -8.99 -31.70 -11.52
C ARG A 683 -8.74 -30.33 -10.89
N ASP A 684 -9.56 -29.33 -11.19
CA ASP A 684 -9.54 -28.00 -10.58
C ASP A 684 -10.30 -27.95 -9.23
N ARG A 685 -10.90 -29.08 -8.80
CA ARG A 685 -11.76 -29.24 -7.61
C ARG A 685 -13.07 -28.44 -7.61
N CYS A 686 -13.59 -28.12 -8.79
CA CYS A 686 -14.99 -27.75 -8.95
C CYS A 686 -15.88 -29.02 -8.99
N THR A 687 -17.17 -28.87 -8.69
CA THR A 687 -18.18 -29.90 -8.96
C THR A 687 -18.43 -30.04 -10.47
N PRO A 688 -18.99 -31.16 -10.96
CA PRO A 688 -19.30 -31.33 -12.39
C PRO A 688 -20.24 -30.25 -12.95
N ALA A 689 -21.14 -29.70 -12.13
CA ALA A 689 -22.04 -28.61 -12.52
C ALA A 689 -21.29 -27.27 -12.69
N GLU A 690 -20.40 -26.92 -11.77
CA GLU A 690 -19.53 -25.75 -11.89
C GLU A 690 -18.55 -25.90 -13.05
N ALA A 691 -18.01 -27.09 -13.29
CA ALA A 691 -17.15 -27.37 -14.44
C ALA A 691 -17.89 -27.18 -15.78
N ALA A 692 -19.14 -27.63 -15.88
CA ALA A 692 -19.99 -27.39 -17.04
C ALA A 692 -20.29 -25.90 -17.23
N GLN A 693 -20.75 -25.21 -16.18
CA GLN A 693 -21.04 -23.77 -16.24
C GLN A 693 -19.81 -22.94 -16.68
N LEU A 694 -18.62 -23.26 -16.18
CA LEU A 694 -17.39 -22.59 -16.57
C LEU A 694 -16.97 -22.92 -18.02
N ARG A 695 -17.25 -24.14 -18.52
CA ARG A 695 -17.04 -24.50 -19.94
C ARG A 695 -18.02 -23.80 -20.89
N ASP A 696 -19.27 -23.67 -20.49
CA ASP A 696 -20.30 -22.95 -21.25
C ASP A 696 -19.94 -21.45 -21.33
N GLN A 697 -19.56 -20.85 -20.19
CA GLN A 697 -19.07 -19.47 -20.15
C GLN A 697 -17.79 -19.29 -20.98
N LEU A 698 -16.81 -20.20 -20.89
CA LEU A 698 -15.59 -20.14 -21.69
C LEU A 698 -15.88 -20.23 -23.21
N THR A 699 -16.88 -21.02 -23.60
CA THR A 699 -17.34 -21.09 -25.00
C THR A 699 -17.96 -19.76 -25.44
N ALA A 700 -18.80 -19.15 -24.60
CA ALA A 700 -19.39 -17.82 -24.88
C ALA A 700 -18.33 -16.70 -24.92
N GLU A 701 -17.33 -16.74 -24.04
CA GLU A 701 -16.19 -15.82 -24.04
C GLU A 701 -15.34 -15.91 -25.32
N LEU A 702 -15.21 -17.11 -25.91
CA LEU A 702 -14.37 -17.37 -27.08
C LEU A 702 -15.10 -17.32 -28.43
N ALA A 703 -16.44 -17.38 -28.45
CA ALA A 703 -17.23 -17.44 -29.68
C ALA A 703 -16.95 -16.30 -30.67
N PHE A 704 -16.72 -15.07 -30.20
CA PHE A 704 -16.40 -13.91 -31.07
C PHE A 704 -15.02 -14.01 -31.77
N LEU A 705 -14.20 -14.98 -31.37
CA LEU A 705 -12.91 -15.36 -31.99
C LEU A 705 -13.02 -16.66 -32.82
N GLY A 706 -14.22 -17.23 -32.95
CA GLY A 706 -14.47 -18.46 -33.70
C GLY A 706 -13.87 -19.70 -33.03
N LEU A 707 -13.89 -19.76 -31.70
CA LEU A 707 -13.33 -20.83 -30.88
C LEU A 707 -14.33 -21.36 -29.84
N ASP A 708 -14.35 -22.68 -29.61
CA ASP A 708 -15.02 -23.31 -28.46
C ASP A 708 -14.11 -23.40 -27.22
N ALA A 709 -14.65 -23.87 -26.09
CA ALA A 709 -13.88 -24.06 -24.86
C ALA A 709 -12.68 -25.03 -24.99
N ASP A 710 -12.66 -25.94 -25.97
CA ASP A 710 -11.54 -26.86 -26.26
C ASP A 710 -10.58 -26.28 -27.34
N LEU A 711 -10.72 -24.99 -27.71
CA LEU A 711 -10.02 -24.31 -28.82
C LEU A 711 -10.29 -24.89 -30.23
N LYS A 712 -11.43 -25.55 -30.45
CA LYS A 712 -11.82 -25.99 -31.80
C LYS A 712 -12.45 -24.83 -32.58
N PRO A 713 -12.20 -24.72 -33.91
CA PRO A 713 -12.88 -23.74 -34.75
C PRO A 713 -14.39 -23.91 -34.74
N VAL A 714 -15.11 -22.80 -34.50
CA VAL A 714 -16.58 -22.69 -34.62
C VAL A 714 -16.94 -21.43 -35.44
N GLU A 715 -18.21 -21.26 -35.74
CA GLU A 715 -18.70 -20.04 -36.40
C GLU A 715 -18.48 -18.80 -35.51
N PHE A 716 -18.11 -17.67 -36.12
CA PHE A 716 -17.77 -16.45 -35.39
C PHE A 716 -19.03 -15.79 -34.80
N GLY A 717 -19.12 -15.73 -33.48
CA GLY A 717 -20.18 -15.06 -32.74
C GLY A 717 -20.30 -13.57 -33.09
N THR A 718 -21.54 -13.07 -33.12
CA THR A 718 -21.88 -11.70 -33.54
C THR A 718 -21.71 -10.66 -32.44
N GLU A 719 -21.66 -11.07 -31.17
CA GLU A 719 -21.55 -10.18 -30.01
C GLU A 719 -20.15 -10.29 -29.38
N ARG A 720 -19.56 -9.15 -29.03
CA ARG A 720 -18.29 -9.07 -28.31
C ARG A 720 -18.56 -9.08 -26.79
N PRO A 721 -17.94 -9.97 -26.01
CA PRO A 721 -18.13 -10.01 -24.55
C PRO A 721 -17.56 -8.76 -23.87
N VAL A 722 -18.08 -8.46 -22.67
CA VAL A 722 -17.62 -7.31 -21.84
C VAL A 722 -16.24 -7.56 -21.22
N GLY A 723 -15.87 -8.82 -21.02
CA GLY A 723 -14.58 -9.25 -20.48
C GLY A 723 -14.43 -10.77 -20.57
N LEU A 724 -13.24 -11.28 -20.27
CA LEU A 724 -12.86 -12.69 -20.50
C LEU A 724 -12.34 -13.39 -19.21
N PRO A 725 -13.10 -13.41 -18.10
CA PRO A 725 -12.61 -13.89 -16.81
C PRO A 725 -12.29 -15.39 -16.77
N VAL A 726 -13.07 -16.28 -17.41
CA VAL A 726 -12.76 -17.73 -17.40
C VAL A 726 -11.58 -18.03 -18.33
N THR A 727 -11.53 -17.37 -19.48
CA THR A 727 -10.39 -17.39 -20.41
C THR A 727 -9.10 -16.96 -19.69
N ALA A 728 -9.17 -15.89 -18.90
CA ALA A 728 -8.05 -15.41 -18.09
C ALA A 728 -7.60 -16.46 -17.06
N MET A 729 -8.54 -17.09 -16.35
CA MET A 729 -8.24 -18.15 -15.38
C MET A 729 -7.62 -19.40 -16.04
N VAL A 730 -8.06 -19.77 -17.25
CA VAL A 730 -7.47 -20.89 -18.01
C VAL A 730 -6.04 -20.58 -18.44
N LEU A 731 -5.80 -19.42 -19.05
CA LEU A 731 -4.47 -18.98 -19.49
C LEU A 731 -3.51 -18.79 -18.30
N ALA A 732 -4.00 -18.25 -17.18
CA ALA A 732 -3.20 -18.09 -15.96
C ALA A 732 -2.85 -19.42 -15.28
N ARG A 733 -3.68 -20.48 -15.40
CA ARG A 733 -3.49 -21.75 -14.67
C ARG A 733 -2.08 -22.33 -14.87
N ALA A 734 -1.53 -22.26 -16.08
CA ALA A 734 -0.20 -22.79 -16.39
C ALA A 734 0.93 -21.98 -15.71
N ARG A 735 0.83 -20.63 -15.67
CA ARG A 735 1.78 -19.79 -14.93
C ARG A 735 1.63 -19.95 -13.41
N GLN A 736 0.40 -20.08 -12.93
CA GLN A 736 0.10 -20.37 -11.52
C GLN A 736 0.70 -21.72 -11.08
N ALA A 737 0.73 -22.73 -11.95
CA ALA A 737 1.37 -24.02 -11.67
C ALA A 737 2.90 -23.90 -11.52
N GLU A 738 3.56 -23.02 -12.29
CA GLU A 738 4.99 -22.72 -12.09
C GLU A 738 5.22 -22.03 -10.74
N ILE A 739 4.45 -21.00 -10.41
CA ILE A 739 4.53 -20.30 -9.12
C ILE A 739 4.35 -21.28 -7.95
N ALA A 740 3.42 -22.23 -8.07
CA ALA A 740 3.26 -23.30 -7.08
C ALA A 740 4.49 -24.24 -7.02
N ALA A 741 5.09 -24.58 -8.16
CA ALA A 741 6.31 -25.40 -8.20
C ALA A 741 7.54 -24.68 -7.61
N GLU A 742 7.65 -23.37 -7.82
CA GLU A 742 8.68 -22.47 -7.30
C GLU A 742 8.57 -22.30 -5.77
N GLU A 743 7.36 -22.05 -5.25
CA GLU A 743 7.16 -21.60 -3.85
C GLU A 743 6.75 -22.73 -2.87
N LEU A 744 6.11 -23.83 -3.30
CA LEU A 744 5.77 -24.93 -2.39
C LEU A 744 6.98 -25.58 -1.68
N PRO A 745 8.19 -25.68 -2.28
CA PRO A 745 9.39 -26.07 -1.55
C PRO A 745 9.71 -25.14 -0.37
N VAL A 746 9.50 -23.83 -0.54
CA VAL A 746 9.72 -22.79 0.48
C VAL A 746 8.71 -22.94 1.62
N VAL A 747 7.43 -23.13 1.28
CA VAL A 747 6.35 -23.41 2.26
C VAL A 747 6.64 -24.71 3.02
N THR A 748 7.16 -25.73 2.34
CA THR A 748 7.52 -27.03 2.96
C THR A 748 8.71 -26.89 3.93
N LEU A 749 9.76 -26.16 3.53
CA LEU A 749 10.94 -25.92 4.36
C LEU A 749 10.59 -25.11 5.62
N THR A 750 9.89 -24.00 5.45
CA THR A 750 9.44 -23.13 6.54
C THR A 750 8.49 -23.85 7.49
N SER A 751 7.59 -24.71 6.99
CA SER A 751 6.70 -25.54 7.83
C SER A 751 7.46 -26.52 8.72
N ARG A 752 8.57 -27.11 8.23
CA ARG A 752 9.45 -27.96 9.04
C ARG A 752 10.15 -27.16 10.14
N HIS A 753 10.74 -26.01 9.80
CA HIS A 753 11.37 -25.14 10.78
C HIS A 753 10.38 -24.62 11.85
N ASP A 754 9.14 -24.30 11.47
CA ASP A 754 8.11 -23.89 12.43
C ASP A 754 7.65 -25.04 13.34
N ALA A 755 7.61 -26.28 12.85
CA ALA A 755 7.31 -27.47 13.65
C ALA A 755 8.44 -27.84 14.63
N ASP A 756 9.70 -27.65 14.22
CA ASP A 756 10.90 -27.88 15.04
C ASP A 756 11.23 -26.71 15.99
N ASP A 757 10.48 -25.60 15.96
CA ASP A 757 10.78 -24.30 16.60
C ASP A 757 12.20 -23.76 16.30
N ARG A 758 12.70 -24.05 15.09
CA ARG A 758 14.03 -23.69 14.61
C ARG A 758 14.11 -22.23 14.16
N ARG A 759 15.24 -21.58 14.48
CA ARG A 759 15.48 -20.15 14.24
C ARG A 759 16.43 -19.87 13.06
N ASP A 760 17.12 -20.87 12.57
CA ASP A 760 18.13 -20.82 11.49
C ASP A 760 17.52 -20.82 10.08
N ILE A 761 16.28 -20.33 9.91
CA ILE A 761 15.56 -20.40 8.63
C ILE A 761 16.24 -19.58 7.52
N GLY A 762 16.91 -18.47 7.83
CA GLY A 762 17.68 -17.69 6.84
C GLY A 762 18.83 -18.50 6.21
N GLU A 763 19.60 -19.22 7.04
CA GLU A 763 20.66 -20.13 6.57
C GLU A 763 20.14 -21.35 5.82
N ALA A 764 18.86 -21.70 5.99
CA ALA A 764 18.21 -22.78 5.26
C ALA A 764 17.64 -22.30 3.91
N LEU A 765 17.12 -21.07 3.84
CA LEU A 765 16.63 -20.44 2.61
C LEU A 765 17.75 -20.11 1.61
N ALA A 766 18.95 -19.80 2.13
CA ALA A 766 20.16 -19.52 1.35
C ALA A 766 20.87 -20.77 0.79
N LYS A 767 20.32 -21.98 1.05
CA LYS A 767 20.81 -23.24 0.47
C LYS A 767 20.00 -23.59 -0.77
N GLU A 768 20.62 -24.34 -1.68
CA GLU A 768 20.03 -24.71 -2.97
C GLU A 768 18.68 -25.43 -2.78
N ARG A 769 17.66 -24.95 -3.49
CA ARG A 769 16.28 -25.42 -3.39
C ARG A 769 16.06 -26.59 -4.36
N PRO A 770 15.19 -27.57 -4.05
CA PRO A 770 14.90 -28.66 -4.99
C PRO A 770 14.27 -28.10 -6.28
N PRO A 771 14.52 -28.72 -7.44
CA PRO A 771 14.03 -28.23 -8.72
C PRO A 771 12.50 -28.22 -8.80
N ALA A 772 11.96 -27.23 -9.50
CA ALA A 772 10.52 -27.00 -9.63
C ALA A 772 9.83 -28.09 -10.49
N ASP A 773 9.11 -29.02 -9.86
CA ASP A 773 8.24 -29.97 -10.56
C ASP A 773 6.84 -29.37 -10.78
N VAL A 774 6.67 -28.76 -11.95
CA VAL A 774 5.42 -28.19 -12.46
C VAL A 774 4.33 -29.25 -12.69
N GLY A 775 4.71 -30.47 -13.10
CA GLY A 775 3.76 -31.54 -13.41
C GLY A 775 2.97 -32.01 -12.18
N GLY A 776 3.65 -32.13 -11.04
CA GLY A 776 3.01 -32.41 -9.75
C GLY A 776 2.48 -31.18 -9.00
N ALA A 777 2.68 -29.96 -9.51
CA ALA A 777 2.46 -28.73 -8.73
C ALA A 777 1.01 -28.51 -8.31
N GLN A 778 0.03 -28.67 -9.21
CA GLN A 778 -1.39 -28.50 -8.88
C GLN A 778 -1.82 -29.46 -7.75
N ALA A 779 -1.41 -30.73 -7.80
CA ALA A 779 -1.72 -31.72 -6.77
C ALA A 779 -1.06 -31.40 -5.41
N ARG A 780 0.18 -30.91 -5.39
CA ARG A 780 0.86 -30.48 -4.15
C ARG A 780 0.24 -29.20 -3.58
N PHE A 781 -0.13 -28.25 -4.42
CA PHE A 781 -0.82 -27.01 -4.03
C PHE A 781 -2.16 -27.34 -3.37
N GLN A 782 -2.94 -28.22 -3.99
CA GLN A 782 -4.18 -28.79 -3.49
C GLN A 782 -4.03 -29.58 -2.18
N ALA A 783 -2.89 -30.24 -1.96
CA ALA A 783 -2.57 -30.93 -0.71
C ALA A 783 -2.10 -29.99 0.42
N CYS A 784 -1.56 -28.81 0.09
CA CYS A 784 -1.03 -27.86 1.07
C CYS A 784 -2.13 -27.30 1.99
N ARG A 785 -2.00 -27.56 3.30
CA ARG A 785 -2.97 -27.17 4.34
C ARG A 785 -2.61 -25.89 5.11
N VAL A 786 -1.46 -25.26 4.85
CA VAL A 786 -0.99 -24.09 5.64
C VAL A 786 -2.01 -22.94 5.64
N SER A 787 -2.70 -22.68 4.51
CA SER A 787 -3.75 -21.65 4.44
C SER A 787 -4.97 -21.91 5.35
N ALA A 788 -5.15 -23.15 5.81
CA ALA A 788 -6.21 -23.56 6.73
C ALA A 788 -5.77 -23.54 8.21
N GLU A 789 -4.50 -23.29 8.51
CA GLU A 789 -4.04 -23.14 9.90
C GLU A 789 -4.64 -21.90 10.56
N ARG A 790 -4.89 -21.99 11.87
CA ARG A 790 -5.51 -20.91 12.66
C ARG A 790 -4.82 -20.74 14.00
N LEU A 791 -4.69 -19.51 14.49
CA LEU A 791 -4.15 -19.19 15.83
C LEU A 791 -4.90 -19.90 16.98
N ALA A 792 -6.15 -20.30 16.74
CA ALA A 792 -6.91 -21.10 17.69
C ALA A 792 -6.31 -22.51 17.92
N GLY A 793 -5.66 -23.10 16.91
CA GLY A 793 -4.96 -24.39 17.00
C GLY A 793 -3.57 -24.31 17.63
N GLU A 794 -3.02 -23.10 17.79
CA GLU A 794 -1.72 -22.84 18.43
C GLU A 794 -1.82 -22.70 19.96
N GLN A 795 -3.01 -22.86 20.54
CA GLN A 795 -3.23 -22.73 21.97
C GLN A 795 -2.46 -23.79 22.76
N GLY A 796 -1.57 -23.33 23.64
CA GLY A 796 -0.69 -24.18 24.45
C GLY A 796 0.67 -24.50 23.81
N THR A 797 0.98 -24.03 22.60
CA THR A 797 2.34 -24.19 22.05
C THR A 797 3.34 -23.31 22.79
N ALA A 798 4.57 -23.83 22.98
CA ALA A 798 5.65 -23.08 23.63
C ALA A 798 5.99 -21.78 22.88
N ARG A 799 5.87 -21.80 21.55
CA ARG A 799 6.07 -20.62 20.67
C ARG A 799 5.02 -19.54 20.92
N LEU A 800 3.72 -19.86 20.88
CA LEU A 800 2.68 -18.87 21.18
C LEU A 800 2.84 -18.30 22.60
N THR A 801 3.14 -19.14 23.59
CA THR A 801 3.43 -18.68 24.95
C THR A 801 4.64 -17.74 24.99
N ARG A 802 5.75 -18.06 24.30
CA ARG A 802 6.94 -17.19 24.20
C ARG A 802 6.60 -15.85 23.56
N THR A 803 6.00 -15.85 22.37
CA THR A 803 5.67 -14.63 21.64
C THR A 803 4.75 -13.71 22.44
N LEU A 804 3.72 -14.26 23.11
CA LEU A 804 2.79 -13.49 23.94
C LEU A 804 3.41 -12.95 25.24
N VAL A 805 4.35 -13.68 25.85
CA VAL A 805 5.10 -13.18 27.02
C VAL A 805 6.02 -12.02 26.62
N SER A 806 6.77 -12.15 25.51
CA SER A 806 7.61 -11.07 24.99
C SER A 806 6.79 -9.82 24.63
N LEU A 807 5.71 -10.00 23.87
CA LEU A 807 4.80 -8.92 23.47
C LEU A 807 4.16 -8.23 24.68
N GLY A 808 3.71 -8.99 25.67
CA GLY A 808 3.11 -8.48 26.90
C GLY A 808 4.10 -7.69 27.77
N ALA A 809 5.37 -8.12 27.83
CA ALA A 809 6.42 -7.41 28.55
C ALA A 809 6.81 -6.10 27.86
N ALA A 810 7.05 -6.13 26.54
CA ALA A 810 7.34 -4.92 25.76
C ALA A 810 6.19 -3.90 25.84
N THR A 811 4.93 -4.34 25.73
CA THR A 811 3.74 -3.48 25.85
C THR A 811 3.65 -2.80 27.22
N VAL A 812 3.98 -3.50 28.31
CA VAL A 812 3.94 -2.91 29.66
C VAL A 812 5.09 -1.93 29.92
N ASN A 813 6.27 -2.15 29.33
CA ASN A 813 7.39 -1.20 29.42
C ASN A 813 7.15 0.06 28.56
N ALA A 814 6.56 -0.09 27.38
CA ALA A 814 6.23 1.02 26.47
C ALA A 814 4.97 1.81 26.89
N GLY A 815 4.16 1.25 27.80
CA GLY A 815 2.93 1.88 28.30
C GLY A 815 1.76 1.91 27.30
N THR A 816 1.89 1.29 26.13
CA THR A 816 0.87 1.32 25.06
C THR A 816 -0.26 0.29 25.28
N VAL A 817 -1.31 0.38 24.47
CA VAL A 817 -2.49 -0.51 24.52
C VAL A 817 -2.79 -1.15 23.16
N ALA A 818 -1.88 -1.05 22.19
CA ALA A 818 -2.15 -1.32 20.77
C ALA A 818 -2.57 -2.78 20.48
N PHE A 819 -1.92 -3.76 21.12
CA PHE A 819 -2.16 -5.18 20.84
C PHE A 819 -3.23 -5.78 21.77
N ARG A 820 -4.41 -6.08 21.20
CA ARG A 820 -5.39 -6.99 21.80
C ARG A 820 -5.07 -8.44 21.45
N LEU A 821 -5.25 -9.34 22.43
CA LEU A 821 -5.32 -10.78 22.19
C LEU A 821 -6.59 -11.13 21.38
N PRO A 822 -6.60 -12.22 20.61
CA PRO A 822 -7.77 -12.64 19.83
C PRO A 822 -9.03 -12.90 20.67
N GLY A 823 -10.19 -12.74 20.04
CA GLY A 823 -11.48 -13.15 20.63
C GLY A 823 -11.54 -14.65 20.90
N GLY A 824 -12.24 -15.05 21.96
CA GLY A 824 -12.37 -16.44 22.41
C GLY A 824 -11.47 -16.84 23.59
N TRP A 825 -10.48 -16.03 23.96
CA TRP A 825 -9.63 -16.29 25.14
C TRP A 825 -10.28 -15.84 26.46
N PRO A 826 -10.11 -16.56 27.58
CA PRO A 826 -10.64 -16.15 28.88
C PRO A 826 -10.11 -14.77 29.31
N ARG A 827 -11.02 -13.86 29.70
CA ARG A 827 -10.70 -12.48 30.12
C ARG A 827 -9.64 -12.41 31.25
N THR A 828 -9.50 -13.47 32.03
CA THR A 828 -8.48 -13.66 33.07
C THR A 828 -7.04 -13.69 32.56
N VAL A 829 -6.75 -14.25 31.37
CA VAL A 829 -5.37 -14.42 30.87
C VAL A 829 -4.71 -13.06 30.59
N ALA A 830 -5.45 -12.11 30.01
CA ALA A 830 -4.99 -10.74 29.80
C ALA A 830 -4.75 -9.99 31.13
N GLY A 831 -5.52 -10.31 32.18
CA GLY A 831 -5.30 -9.82 33.54
C GLY A 831 -4.02 -10.37 34.16
N ILE A 832 -3.76 -11.67 33.98
CA ILE A 832 -2.54 -12.35 34.45
C ILE A 832 -1.30 -11.75 33.78
N LEU A 833 -1.27 -11.64 32.43
CA LEU A 833 -0.14 -11.02 31.70
C LEU A 833 0.17 -9.60 32.19
N ARG A 834 -0.84 -8.75 32.34
CA ARG A 834 -0.67 -7.38 32.88
C ARG A 834 -0.16 -7.38 34.34
N THR A 835 -0.55 -8.36 35.14
CA THR A 835 -0.15 -8.44 36.56
C THR A 835 1.26 -8.97 36.71
N VAL A 836 1.63 -10.00 35.94
CA VAL A 836 3.00 -10.55 35.87
C VAL A 836 3.97 -9.50 35.33
N ALA A 837 3.71 -8.90 34.17
CA ALA A 837 4.62 -7.89 33.61
C ALA A 837 4.76 -6.66 34.53
N ARG A 838 3.68 -6.20 35.20
CA ARG A 838 3.78 -5.12 36.20
C ARG A 838 4.55 -5.51 37.45
N SER A 839 4.51 -6.76 37.90
CA SER A 839 5.33 -7.21 39.03
C SER A 839 6.79 -7.43 38.63
N THR A 840 7.08 -7.98 37.46
CA THR A 840 8.44 -8.08 36.91
C THR A 840 9.07 -6.70 36.71
N ALA A 841 8.35 -5.73 36.12
CA ALA A 841 8.84 -4.36 35.94
C ALA A 841 9.13 -3.67 37.30
N LYS A 842 8.24 -3.82 38.30
CA LYS A 842 8.46 -3.27 39.64
C LYS A 842 9.59 -3.95 40.41
N VAL A 843 9.79 -5.26 40.23
CA VAL A 843 10.96 -5.97 40.79
C VAL A 843 12.24 -5.50 40.12
N SER A 844 12.25 -5.34 38.79
CA SER A 844 13.40 -4.82 38.03
C SER A 844 13.79 -3.40 38.46
N GLN A 845 12.83 -2.46 38.47
CA GLN A 845 13.09 -1.07 38.88
C GLN A 845 13.35 -0.91 40.40
N GLY A 846 12.85 -1.82 41.23
CA GLY A 846 13.06 -1.80 42.68
C GLY A 846 14.40 -2.37 43.14
N ALA A 847 14.94 -3.37 42.43
CA ALA A 847 16.10 -4.16 42.87
C ALA A 847 17.41 -3.35 43.04
N SER A 848 17.53 -2.17 42.42
CA SER A 848 18.70 -1.29 42.53
C SER A 848 18.52 -0.10 43.49
N ARG A 849 17.32 0.10 44.06
CA ARG A 849 17.00 1.27 44.92
C ARG A 849 16.41 0.92 46.29
N LEU A 850 15.92 -0.29 46.49
CA LEU A 850 15.34 -0.73 47.77
C LEU A 850 16.31 -1.65 48.52
N GLY A 851 16.70 -1.23 49.73
CA GLY A 851 17.34 -2.12 50.70
C GLY A 851 16.42 -3.27 51.13
N THR A 852 16.94 -4.21 51.92
CA THR A 852 16.31 -5.51 52.26
C THR A 852 14.88 -5.47 52.80
N ALA A 853 14.39 -4.33 53.31
CA ALA A 853 12.98 -4.16 53.67
C ALA A 853 12.03 -4.19 52.46
N GLY A 854 12.44 -3.67 51.30
CA GLY A 854 11.60 -3.58 50.10
C GLY A 854 11.41 -4.92 49.38
N SER A 855 12.43 -5.78 49.36
CA SER A 855 12.31 -7.15 48.83
C SER A 855 11.38 -8.01 49.68
N LEU A 856 11.40 -7.84 51.02
CA LEU A 856 10.44 -8.47 51.93
C LEU A 856 9.00 -8.01 51.66
N ALA A 857 8.78 -6.70 51.46
CA ALA A 857 7.46 -6.17 51.12
C ALA A 857 6.93 -6.74 49.78
N ALA A 858 7.79 -6.85 48.76
CA ALA A 858 7.44 -7.48 47.48
C ALA A 858 7.09 -8.98 47.63
N GLY A 859 7.87 -9.72 48.44
CA GLY A 859 7.60 -11.14 48.74
C GLY A 859 6.28 -11.36 49.48
N VAL A 860 5.96 -10.52 50.47
CA VAL A 860 4.69 -10.56 51.21
C VAL A 860 3.49 -10.22 50.30
N LEU A 861 3.63 -9.22 49.42
CA LEU A 861 2.59 -8.89 48.44
C LEU A 861 2.34 -10.02 47.43
N ALA A 862 3.40 -10.69 46.97
CA ALA A 862 3.27 -11.86 46.09
C ALA A 862 2.59 -13.04 46.80
N LEU A 863 2.92 -13.27 48.07
CA LEU A 863 2.32 -14.34 48.89
C LEU A 863 0.84 -14.08 49.18
N LEU A 864 0.46 -12.82 49.47
CA LEU A 864 -0.93 -12.39 49.61
C LEU A 864 -1.71 -12.53 48.30
N ALA A 865 -1.12 -12.17 47.15
CA ALA A 865 -1.74 -12.34 45.85
C ALA A 865 -1.99 -13.82 45.51
N GLY A 866 -1.03 -14.71 45.80
CA GLY A 866 -1.19 -16.16 45.65
C GLY A 866 -2.33 -16.73 46.52
N LEU A 867 -2.46 -16.24 47.76
CA LEU A 867 -3.55 -16.60 48.68
C LEU A 867 -4.93 -16.18 48.16
N VAL A 868 -5.06 -14.94 47.66
CA VAL A 868 -6.33 -14.43 47.10
C VAL A 868 -6.72 -15.19 45.82
N LEU A 869 -5.74 -15.50 44.94
CA LEU A 869 -5.97 -16.26 43.71
C LEU A 869 -6.36 -17.72 43.97
N GLY A 870 -5.80 -18.35 45.01
CA GLY A 870 -6.16 -19.72 45.41
C GLY A 870 -7.48 -19.84 46.17
N GLY A 871 -7.87 -18.79 46.94
CA GLY A 871 -9.04 -18.84 47.83
C GLY A 871 -10.39 -18.66 47.15
N ASN A 872 -10.48 -17.75 46.16
CA ASN A 872 -11.76 -17.34 45.55
C ASN A 872 -11.86 -17.65 44.04
N GLY A 873 -10.96 -18.49 43.50
CA GLY A 873 -10.95 -18.91 42.11
C GLY A 873 -11.51 -20.32 41.89
N GLY A 874 -12.26 -20.53 40.80
CA GLY A 874 -12.64 -21.88 40.35
C GLY A 874 -11.41 -22.74 40.01
N ALA A 875 -11.58 -24.06 39.94
CA ALA A 875 -10.49 -25.06 39.99
C ALA A 875 -9.18 -24.72 39.24
N VAL A 876 -9.25 -24.18 38.02
CA VAL A 876 -8.07 -23.78 37.20
C VAL A 876 -7.20 -22.72 37.89
N LEU A 877 -7.78 -21.79 38.65
CA LEU A 877 -7.04 -20.76 39.38
C LEU A 877 -6.25 -21.33 40.57
N GLN A 878 -6.72 -22.43 41.19
CA GLN A 878 -6.01 -23.08 42.30
C GLN A 878 -4.68 -23.70 41.83
N TRP A 879 -4.65 -24.25 40.61
CA TRP A 879 -3.43 -24.72 39.95
C TRP A 879 -2.40 -23.62 39.66
N ILE A 880 -2.81 -22.34 39.64
CA ILE A 880 -1.92 -21.18 39.40
C ILE A 880 -1.53 -20.50 40.73
N GLY A 881 -2.44 -20.43 41.71
CA GLY A 881 -2.16 -19.89 43.04
C GLY A 881 -1.09 -20.68 43.80
N LEU A 882 -1.12 -22.01 43.72
CA LEU A 882 -0.15 -22.89 44.41
C LEU A 882 1.32 -22.67 43.97
N PRO A 883 1.67 -22.69 42.66
CA PRO A 883 3.02 -22.38 42.22
C PRO A 883 3.50 -20.97 42.56
N VAL A 884 2.63 -19.95 42.47
CA VAL A 884 2.97 -18.56 42.82
C VAL A 884 3.25 -18.44 44.32
N LEU A 885 2.43 -19.08 45.16
CA LEU A 885 2.62 -19.09 46.61
C LEU A 885 3.87 -19.87 47.02
N ALA A 886 4.16 -21.02 46.38
CA ALA A 886 5.40 -21.77 46.57
C ALA A 886 6.63 -20.93 46.18
N GLY A 887 6.60 -20.24 45.03
CA GLY A 887 7.66 -19.35 44.59
C GLY A 887 7.89 -18.18 45.56
N ALA A 888 6.81 -17.57 46.06
CA ALA A 888 6.89 -16.50 47.06
C ALA A 888 7.48 -17.00 48.39
N VAL A 889 7.10 -18.21 48.85
CA VAL A 889 7.67 -18.85 50.06
C VAL A 889 9.16 -19.15 49.88
N VAL A 890 9.58 -19.70 48.72
CA VAL A 890 11.00 -19.96 48.43
C VAL A 890 11.81 -18.66 48.38
N TYR A 891 11.27 -17.59 47.76
CA TYR A 891 11.90 -16.27 47.71
C TYR A 891 12.04 -15.63 49.11
N LEU A 892 10.99 -15.69 49.94
CA LEU A 892 11.04 -15.26 51.34
C LEU A 892 12.05 -16.07 52.16
N ALA A 893 12.12 -17.39 51.93
CA ALA A 893 13.08 -18.25 52.61
C ALA A 893 14.53 -17.92 52.22
N THR A 894 14.84 -17.68 50.94
CA THR A 894 16.18 -17.25 50.52
C THR A 894 16.54 -15.86 51.04
N ALA A 895 15.59 -14.92 51.08
CA ALA A 895 15.80 -13.59 51.69
C ALA A 895 16.05 -13.65 53.21
N LEU A 896 15.41 -14.59 53.93
CA LEU A 896 15.71 -14.86 55.35
C LEU A 896 17.07 -15.57 55.54
N LEU A 897 17.43 -16.47 54.63
CA LEU A 897 18.71 -17.18 54.66
C LEU A 897 19.91 -16.25 54.37
N THR A 898 19.76 -15.16 53.63
CA THR A 898 20.82 -14.15 53.45
C THR A 898 20.94 -13.14 54.60
N MET A 899 20.00 -13.13 55.55
CA MET A 899 19.94 -12.13 56.64
C MET A 899 20.74 -12.51 57.90
N GLY A 900 21.21 -11.50 58.66
CA GLY A 900 22.01 -11.71 59.89
C GLY A 900 21.27 -12.39 61.05
N HIS A 901 22.01 -13.05 61.94
CA HIS A 901 21.46 -13.91 63.02
C HIS A 901 20.47 -13.23 63.98
N PHE A 902 20.59 -11.92 64.23
CA PHE A 902 19.63 -11.21 65.09
C PHE A 902 18.27 -11.03 64.38
N ALA A 903 18.30 -10.57 63.12
CA ALA A 903 17.09 -10.36 62.32
C ALA A 903 16.34 -11.68 62.04
N ARG A 904 17.05 -12.79 61.77
CA ARG A 904 16.41 -14.12 61.64
C ARG A 904 15.61 -14.53 62.87
N LYS A 905 16.09 -14.22 64.09
CA LYS A 905 15.35 -14.52 65.33
C LYS A 905 14.14 -13.62 65.51
N LEU A 906 14.28 -12.32 65.22
CA LEU A 906 13.18 -11.36 65.29
C LEU A 906 12.06 -11.73 64.32
N PHE A 907 12.39 -12.05 63.06
CA PHE A 907 11.41 -12.49 62.06
C PHE A 907 10.83 -13.89 62.34
N ALA A 908 11.57 -14.81 62.96
CA ALA A 908 10.99 -16.08 63.40
C ALA A 908 9.93 -15.87 64.49
N ALA A 909 10.19 -14.99 65.47
CA ALA A 909 9.21 -14.62 66.49
C ALA A 909 8.01 -13.88 65.87
N LEU A 910 8.25 -12.92 64.98
CA LEU A 910 7.19 -12.20 64.26
C LEU A 910 6.34 -13.14 63.40
N GLY A 911 6.96 -14.11 62.73
CA GLY A 911 6.28 -15.11 61.91
C GLY A 911 5.37 -16.03 62.73
N VAL A 912 5.83 -16.49 63.90
CA VAL A 912 4.96 -17.24 64.85
C VAL A 912 3.78 -16.38 65.31
N LEU A 913 4.01 -15.09 65.60
CA LEU A 913 2.97 -14.15 66.03
C LEU A 913 1.95 -13.86 64.90
N VAL A 914 2.41 -13.71 63.66
CA VAL A 914 1.56 -13.55 62.47
C VAL A 914 0.77 -14.82 62.15
N VAL A 915 1.37 -16.01 62.27
CA VAL A 915 0.64 -17.28 62.10
C VAL A 915 -0.43 -17.45 63.19
N ALA A 916 -0.10 -17.14 64.45
CA ALA A 916 -1.09 -17.14 65.54
C ALA A 916 -2.22 -16.13 65.30
N ALA A 917 -1.91 -14.92 64.82
CA ALA A 917 -2.89 -13.89 64.48
C ALA A 917 -3.79 -14.29 63.30
N LEU A 918 -3.25 -14.95 62.26
CA LEU A 918 -4.02 -15.48 61.13
C LEU A 918 -4.93 -16.64 61.55
N LEU A 919 -4.46 -17.52 62.43
CA LEU A 919 -5.28 -18.60 63.01
C LEU A 919 -6.42 -18.04 63.89
N LEU A 920 -6.19 -16.95 64.62
CA LEU A 920 -7.24 -16.23 65.35
C LEU A 920 -8.19 -15.46 64.42
N ALA A 921 -7.69 -14.90 63.31
CA ALA A 921 -8.50 -14.18 62.32
C ALA A 921 -9.56 -15.07 61.64
N ALA A 922 -9.31 -16.39 61.53
CA ALA A 922 -10.29 -17.36 61.05
C ALA A 922 -11.56 -17.47 61.94
N PHE A 923 -11.53 -16.95 63.17
CA PHE A 923 -12.68 -16.91 64.09
C PHE A 923 -13.37 -15.52 64.16
N LEU A 924 -12.80 -14.49 63.51
CA LEU A 924 -13.36 -13.13 63.48
C LEU A 924 -14.32 -12.96 62.28
N PRO A 925 -15.64 -12.75 62.48
CA PRO A 925 -16.62 -12.75 61.39
C PRO A 925 -16.30 -11.90 60.14
N PRO A 926 -15.83 -10.63 60.24
CA PRO A 926 -15.55 -9.82 59.05
C PRO A 926 -14.28 -10.23 58.29
N LEU A 927 -13.41 -11.07 58.88
CA LEU A 927 -12.16 -11.54 58.26
C LEU A 927 -12.25 -13.00 57.80
N ALA A 928 -13.06 -13.82 58.48
CA ALA A 928 -13.25 -15.23 58.17
C ALA A 928 -13.91 -15.43 56.79
N GLN A 929 -14.94 -14.65 56.45
CA GLN A 929 -15.67 -14.79 55.17
C GLN A 929 -14.79 -14.54 53.93
N PRO A 930 -14.09 -13.40 53.76
CA PRO A 930 -13.41 -13.09 52.49
C PRO A 930 -12.12 -13.88 52.22
N PHE A 931 -11.44 -14.34 53.28
CA PHE A 931 -10.11 -14.95 53.20
C PHE A 931 -10.08 -16.44 53.61
N PHE A 932 -11.04 -16.89 54.40
CA PHE A 932 -11.08 -18.23 54.98
C PHE A 932 -12.42 -18.95 54.75
N GLY A 933 -13.22 -18.53 53.76
CA GLY A 933 -14.52 -19.16 53.45
C GLY A 933 -14.45 -20.68 53.21
N TRP A 934 -13.33 -21.17 52.67
CA TRP A 934 -13.03 -22.60 52.48
C TRP A 934 -12.89 -23.40 53.79
N LEU A 935 -12.58 -22.74 54.92
CA LEU A 935 -12.59 -23.32 56.26
C LEU A 935 -14.00 -23.32 56.89
N GLY A 936 -15.00 -22.71 56.28
CA GLY A 936 -16.34 -22.53 56.86
C GLY A 936 -17.03 -23.83 57.26
N SER A 937 -16.88 -24.89 56.47
CA SER A 937 -17.38 -26.23 56.79
C SER A 937 -16.67 -26.87 58.00
N VAL A 938 -15.35 -26.66 58.12
CA VAL A 938 -14.50 -27.17 59.20
C VAL A 938 -14.78 -26.43 60.51
N VAL A 939 -14.90 -25.10 60.47
CA VAL A 939 -15.25 -24.27 61.64
C VAL A 939 -16.69 -24.54 62.10
N ALA A 940 -17.61 -24.81 61.17
CA ALA A 940 -18.96 -25.27 61.50
C ALA A 940 -18.98 -26.69 62.12
N GLY A 941 -18.10 -27.59 61.67
CA GLY A 941 -17.89 -28.91 62.31
C GLY A 941 -17.38 -28.77 63.74
N TRP A 942 -16.31 -27.97 63.94
CA TRP A 942 -15.72 -27.72 65.25
C TRP A 942 -16.72 -27.09 66.24
N ARG A 943 -17.57 -26.16 65.79
CA ARG A 943 -18.66 -25.59 66.61
C ARG A 943 -19.78 -26.58 66.96
N ARG A 944 -19.85 -27.74 66.30
CA ARG A 944 -20.78 -28.85 66.61
C ARG A 944 -20.12 -29.97 67.43
N GLY A 945 -18.82 -29.89 67.69
CA GLY A 945 -18.04 -30.89 68.46
C GLY A 945 -17.29 -31.92 67.60
N ASP A 946 -17.66 -32.06 66.33
CA ASP A 946 -17.05 -33.05 65.43
C ASP A 946 -15.63 -32.64 65.00
N GLY A 947 -14.64 -33.46 65.35
CA GLY A 947 -13.28 -33.40 64.78
C GLY A 947 -12.20 -32.69 65.60
N ALA A 948 -12.42 -32.37 66.88
CA ALA A 948 -11.46 -31.63 67.73
C ALA A 948 -10.02 -32.20 67.73
N VAL A 949 -9.86 -33.53 67.62
CA VAL A 949 -8.55 -34.22 67.59
C VAL A 949 -7.70 -33.82 66.38
N TRP A 950 -8.30 -33.62 65.21
CA TRP A 950 -7.57 -33.25 63.99
C TRP A 950 -6.98 -31.83 64.05
N TRP A 951 -7.67 -30.88 64.71
CA TRP A 951 -7.10 -29.54 64.93
C TRP A 951 -5.94 -29.57 65.94
N LEU A 952 -5.99 -30.41 66.99
CA LEU A 952 -4.84 -30.61 67.87
C LEU A 952 -3.63 -31.20 67.12
N ALA A 953 -3.87 -32.14 66.20
CA ALA A 953 -2.82 -32.70 65.34
C ALA A 953 -2.22 -31.64 64.39
N VAL A 954 -3.04 -30.87 63.67
CA VAL A 954 -2.58 -29.85 62.70
C VAL A 954 -1.86 -28.69 63.41
N SER A 955 -2.40 -28.19 64.52
CA SER A 955 -1.72 -27.18 65.34
C SER A 955 -0.40 -27.70 65.91
N GLY A 956 -0.37 -28.95 66.39
CA GLY A 956 0.86 -29.60 66.84
C GLY A 956 1.92 -29.69 65.74
N LEU A 957 1.52 -30.06 64.51
CA LEU A 957 2.42 -30.16 63.36
C LEU A 957 2.97 -28.80 62.92
N LEU A 958 2.16 -27.74 62.97
CA LEU A 958 2.57 -26.37 62.61
C LEU A 958 3.45 -25.72 63.68
N VAL A 959 3.28 -26.06 64.96
CA VAL A 959 4.11 -25.56 66.07
C VAL A 959 5.42 -26.37 66.23
N LEU A 960 5.46 -27.62 65.76
CA LEU A 960 6.63 -28.51 65.86
C LEU A 960 7.96 -27.85 65.42
N PRO A 961 8.07 -27.18 64.26
CA PRO A 961 9.32 -26.55 63.82
C PRO A 961 9.78 -25.43 64.76
N ALA A 962 8.84 -24.67 65.33
CA ALA A 962 9.13 -23.56 66.24
C ALA A 962 9.66 -24.03 67.60
N VAL A 963 9.33 -25.26 68.03
CA VAL A 963 9.84 -25.87 69.27
C VAL A 963 11.13 -26.67 69.03
N VAL A 964 11.22 -27.43 67.94
CA VAL A 964 12.38 -28.29 67.64
C VAL A 964 13.64 -27.46 67.30
N MET A 965 13.50 -26.32 66.63
CA MET A 965 14.61 -25.40 66.34
C MET A 965 15.38 -24.96 67.61
N PRO A 966 14.77 -24.27 68.60
CA PRO A 966 15.47 -23.83 69.81
C PRO A 966 15.93 -25.00 70.69
N VAL A 967 15.13 -26.07 70.84
CA VAL A 967 15.53 -27.23 71.66
C VAL A 967 16.77 -27.93 71.07
N SER A 968 16.83 -28.11 69.74
CA SER A 968 18.02 -28.69 69.09
C SER A 968 19.26 -27.78 69.17
N ALA A 969 19.08 -26.45 69.30
CA ALA A 969 20.18 -25.51 69.51
C ALA A 969 20.71 -25.58 70.94
N ILE A 970 19.82 -25.65 71.95
CA ILE A 970 20.17 -25.84 73.36
C ILE A 970 20.90 -27.18 73.56
N ALA A 971 20.39 -28.27 72.98
CA ALA A 971 21.02 -29.59 73.04
C ALA A 971 22.44 -29.59 72.45
N ARG A 972 22.66 -28.88 71.32
CA ARG A 972 24.00 -28.68 70.73
C ARG A 972 24.92 -27.84 71.62
N GLY A 973 24.40 -26.79 72.26
CA GLY A 973 25.15 -25.97 73.23
C GLY A 973 25.63 -26.78 74.45
N VAL A 974 24.76 -27.63 75.01
CA VAL A 974 25.11 -28.52 76.13
C VAL A 974 26.12 -29.60 75.69
N ARG A 975 25.95 -30.19 74.50
CA ARG A 975 26.87 -31.20 73.94
C ARG A 975 28.27 -30.62 73.66
N ASN A 976 28.36 -29.37 73.21
CA ASN A 976 29.65 -28.70 73.03
C ASN A 976 30.30 -28.30 74.37
N ARG A 977 29.54 -27.85 75.38
CA ARG A 977 30.09 -27.59 76.72
C ARG A 977 30.67 -28.84 77.39
N LYS A 978 30.13 -30.04 77.12
CA LYS A 978 30.72 -31.32 77.58
C LYS A 978 31.98 -31.74 76.80
N ARG A 979 32.29 -31.15 75.65
CA ARG A 979 33.52 -31.40 74.87
C ARG A 979 34.66 -30.39 75.13
N ALA A 980 34.43 -29.38 75.97
CA ALA A 980 35.43 -28.37 76.35
C ALA A 980 35.88 -28.51 77.82
N LYS A 981 35.73 -29.71 78.39
CA LYS A 981 36.16 -30.12 79.74
C LYS A 981 36.60 -31.59 79.78
N ALA A 982 37.19 -32.04 78.68
CA ALA A 982 37.91 -33.30 78.50
C ALA A 982 39.18 -32.97 77.71
#